data_AF-A0A5R8Y3D4-F1
#
_entry.id   AF-A0A5R8Y3D4-F1
#
_cell.length_a   1.000
_cell.length_b   1.000
_cell.length_c   1.000
_cell.angle_alpha   90.00
_cell.angle_beta   90.00
_cell.angle_gamma   90.00
#
_symmetry.space_group_name_H-M   'P 1'
#
loop_
_entity.id
_entity.type
_entity.pdbx_description
1 polymer ?
#
loop_
_entity_poly.entity_id
_entity_poly.type
_entity_poly.pdbx_seq_one_letter_code
_entity_poly.pdbx_strand_id
1 'polypeptide(L)'
;MSKNLINYKGINVKKELYPIIKYIEDVEKYREELGTLSSSWDIYALLGQLGDINIDIGKTKENFLNLTSTLLNHLSEETIKKVTAEMNFKAQVAIDIVIRNLFERTADIGFLATDDDIRYFIKNYVSKYNDDSKGLKDKIKNRFQEYVDKYSVYFDIVLADRNGRILARLDENTSGDFIDKKFIDKVVNTSDEYVETYQSHDFLPKLNRSLVYSYKVTENNDPNSTTMGVLCLCFKFIDEMRGVFDNLIDPSNKECLVLLDENGYVIASSDRNHIPWDVKVPIVKDETYKIITFQGRDYIAKSCETKGYQGFMGLNWYGHIMIPLEYAFLSDVLNDVNYDKKVIDSMMENENHFSKDLKEVFNKSKTIQDNLSRVIWNGNIAQSKLNSSNRGFSKSLLNEIGITGTKANSSLNNLNKTIISSILKDSEFLSSLAIDIMDRNLYERANDCRWWALTSSFREMFDEPSSLAYNEKEISSILKYINDLYTVYTNLIVFDKDGKIIAVSNDNEKHLVGKVLSQNWVGDTFKLQDTQEYCVSKFEKTNLYNNESTYVYCAAIRSSKDDSIINGGIAIVFDSKPQFKAMLEDCLPTKNDGVYAFFTNRDKTIISTTSEKYEVGSRLEIEDKFFELKNGEKLSEIIERNGKYYAIGVRCSSGYREYKSSNDKYKNDVLSFVFIYIGEKKDKLIYKESSTEKFLNKNTNKKFDENSVELATFYLGNKFLAVEASNVIESVGIEQLQESIEMDKKNHFKGMVLHKERLISVLDIRDFLNEEIKDNEVDNIILFEYDKDNKGHCVGILVSSLESISVVQRSSIQNIESHFLGSGTLIKSLVDINDFGESQVAMLLDIKKIDENLTENL
;
A
#
# COMPACT_ATOMS: atom_id res chain seq x y z
N MET A 1 5.03 -29.22 25.05
CA MET A 1 5.85 -29.22 23.82
C MET A 1 4.92 -29.26 22.62
N SER A 2 4.68 -28.11 21.99
CA SER A 2 3.76 -27.96 20.85
C SER A 2 4.31 -28.68 19.61
N LYS A 3 3.54 -29.61 19.02
CA LYS A 3 3.90 -30.44 17.85
C LYS A 3 4.21 -29.68 16.55
N ASN A 4 4.26 -28.34 16.55
CA ASN A 4 4.33 -27.49 15.35
C ASN A 4 5.62 -26.64 15.23
N LEU A 5 6.58 -26.76 16.14
CA LEU A 5 7.85 -26.01 16.09
C LEU A 5 9.02 -26.91 15.67
N ILE A 6 9.87 -26.41 14.78
CA ILE A 6 11.12 -27.03 14.31
C ILE A 6 12.29 -26.12 14.71
N ASN A 7 13.38 -26.72 15.18
CA ASN A 7 14.61 -25.97 15.43
C ASN A 7 15.32 -25.68 14.10
N TYR A 8 15.41 -24.41 13.73
CA TYR A 8 16.12 -23.90 12.57
C TYR A 8 17.33 -23.08 13.04
N LYS A 9 18.53 -23.64 12.88
CA LYS A 9 19.83 -23.04 13.26
C LYS A 9 19.83 -22.37 14.66
N GLY A 10 19.21 -23.00 15.65
CA GLY A 10 19.20 -22.52 17.04
C GLY A 10 17.95 -21.74 17.47
N ILE A 11 16.98 -21.52 16.57
CA ILE A 11 15.72 -20.84 16.87
C ILE A 11 14.53 -21.75 16.59
N ASN A 12 13.49 -21.67 17.41
CA ASN A 12 12.25 -22.42 17.18
C ASN A 12 11.38 -21.69 16.15
N VAL A 13 11.06 -22.38 15.06
CA VAL A 13 10.30 -21.82 13.93
C VAL A 13 9.08 -22.68 13.66
N LYS A 14 7.95 -22.09 13.28
CA LYS A 14 6.76 -22.86 12.86
C LYS A 14 7.10 -23.73 11.66
N LYS A 15 6.61 -24.97 11.64
CA LYS A 15 6.90 -25.97 10.60
C LYS A 15 6.59 -25.49 9.17
N GLU A 16 5.54 -24.68 9.02
CA GLU A 16 5.11 -24.11 7.74
C GLU A 16 6.11 -23.11 7.14
N LEU A 17 6.87 -22.41 7.99
CA LEU A 17 7.85 -21.41 7.56
C LEU A 17 9.19 -22.03 7.17
N TYR A 18 9.48 -23.25 7.63
CA TYR A 18 10.78 -23.91 7.44
C TYR A 18 11.28 -23.95 5.97
N PRO A 19 10.44 -24.21 4.95
CA PRO A 19 10.89 -24.22 3.55
C PRO A 19 11.28 -22.84 3.01
N ILE A 20 10.72 -21.76 3.59
CA ILE A 20 10.78 -20.39 3.05
C ILE A 20 11.74 -19.51 3.83
N ILE A 21 11.85 -19.73 5.15
CA ILE A 21 12.55 -18.83 6.07
C ILE A 21 13.98 -18.50 5.65
N LYS A 22 14.68 -19.46 5.03
CA LYS A 22 16.06 -19.29 4.53
C LYS A 22 16.20 -18.28 3.38
N TYR A 23 15.10 -17.91 2.73
CA TYR A 23 15.06 -16.96 1.62
C TYR A 23 14.64 -15.56 2.06
N ILE A 24 14.16 -15.39 3.29
CA ILE A 24 13.76 -14.07 3.82
C ILE A 24 15.01 -13.38 4.34
N GLU A 25 15.56 -12.45 3.55
CA GLU A 25 16.85 -11.81 3.79
C GLU A 25 16.90 -11.10 5.15
N ASP A 26 15.88 -10.31 5.47
CA ASP A 26 15.77 -9.61 6.77
C ASP A 26 15.79 -10.61 7.94
N VAL A 27 15.06 -11.71 7.85
CA VAL A 27 14.99 -12.74 8.91
C VAL A 27 16.35 -13.39 9.09
N GLU A 28 17.05 -13.71 8.00
CA GLU A 28 18.40 -14.29 8.05
C GLU A 28 19.41 -13.32 8.66
N LYS A 29 19.37 -12.03 8.28
CA LYS A 29 20.21 -10.98 8.86
C LYS A 29 19.98 -10.83 10.35
N TYR A 30 18.72 -10.70 10.79
CA TYR A 30 18.40 -10.61 12.22
C TYR A 30 18.77 -11.89 12.96
N ARG A 31 18.58 -13.06 12.35
CA ARG A 31 18.98 -14.34 12.96
C ARG A 31 20.48 -14.41 13.17
N GLU A 32 21.29 -13.96 12.21
CA GLU A 32 22.75 -13.92 12.34
C GLU A 32 23.18 -12.93 13.42
N GLU A 33 22.65 -11.71 13.40
CA GLU A 33 22.88 -10.70 14.44
C GLU A 33 22.56 -11.29 15.83
N LEU A 34 21.38 -11.88 16.00
CA LEU A 34 20.92 -12.43 17.28
C LEU A 34 21.70 -13.69 17.69
N GLY A 35 22.15 -14.49 16.72
CA GLY A 35 23.04 -15.63 16.96
C GLY A 35 24.39 -15.20 17.54
N THR A 36 25.03 -14.19 16.95
CA THR A 36 26.28 -13.62 17.48
C THR A 36 26.08 -13.02 18.88
N LEU A 37 24.90 -12.41 19.10
CA LEU A 37 24.49 -11.85 20.37
C LEU A 37 24.36 -12.94 21.44
N SER A 38 23.69 -14.05 21.12
CA SER A 38 23.57 -15.21 22.02
C SER A 38 24.93 -15.81 22.40
N SER A 39 25.86 -15.94 21.44
CA SER A 39 27.22 -16.41 21.74
C SER A 39 27.97 -15.44 22.66
N SER A 40 27.76 -14.14 22.48
CA SER A 40 28.35 -13.12 23.37
C SER A 40 27.82 -13.24 24.80
N TRP A 41 26.52 -13.50 24.96
CA TRP A 41 25.92 -13.76 26.27
C TRP A 41 26.49 -15.00 26.97
N ASP A 42 26.77 -16.07 26.22
CA ASP A 42 27.41 -17.28 26.78
C ASP A 42 28.82 -16.98 27.32
N ILE A 43 29.59 -16.19 26.57
CA ILE A 43 30.91 -15.74 27.01
C ILE A 43 30.77 -14.87 28.27
N TYR A 44 29.80 -13.95 28.31
CA TYR A 44 29.59 -13.07 29.46
C TYR A 44 29.11 -13.81 30.71
N ALA A 45 28.27 -14.82 30.57
CA ALA A 45 27.85 -15.66 31.69
C ALA A 45 29.05 -16.42 32.30
N LEU A 46 29.93 -16.98 31.46
CA LEU A 46 31.16 -17.64 31.90
C LEU A 46 32.13 -16.66 32.57
N LEU A 47 32.34 -15.48 31.98
CA LEU A 47 33.19 -14.43 32.56
C LEU A 47 32.62 -13.88 33.87
N GLY A 48 31.29 -13.83 34.00
CA GLY A 48 30.61 -13.42 35.24
C GLY A 48 30.89 -14.39 36.39
N GLN A 49 30.86 -15.71 36.12
CA GLN A 49 31.25 -16.73 37.10
C GLN A 49 32.72 -16.63 37.50
N LEU A 50 33.61 -16.25 36.58
CA LEU A 50 35.04 -16.03 36.88
C LEU A 50 35.31 -14.71 37.62
N GLY A 51 34.44 -13.71 37.47
CA GLY A 51 34.58 -12.37 38.02
C GLY A 51 33.92 -12.13 39.38
N ASP A 52 33.47 -13.19 40.08
CA ASP A 52 32.64 -13.11 41.29
C ASP A 52 31.36 -12.26 41.12
N ILE A 53 30.84 -12.19 39.89
CA ILE A 53 29.62 -11.47 39.57
C ILE A 53 28.47 -12.47 39.69
N ASN A 54 27.82 -12.49 40.84
CA ASN A 54 26.71 -13.40 41.13
C ASN A 54 25.39 -12.89 40.50
N ILE A 55 25.38 -12.73 39.18
CA ILE A 55 24.24 -12.23 38.41
C ILE A 55 23.64 -13.37 37.58
N ASP A 56 22.34 -13.61 37.75
CA ASP A 56 21.56 -14.54 36.94
C ASP A 56 21.22 -13.91 35.57
N ILE A 57 22.16 -13.98 34.63
CA ILE A 57 21.99 -13.55 33.24
C ILE A 57 21.20 -14.60 32.43
N GLY A 58 21.10 -15.84 32.95
CA GLY A 58 20.49 -16.97 32.25
C GLY A 58 19.02 -16.73 31.90
N LYS A 59 18.23 -16.22 32.85
CA LYS A 59 16.81 -15.88 32.61
C LYS A 59 16.63 -14.78 31.57
N THR A 60 17.45 -13.73 31.62
CA THR A 60 17.40 -12.63 30.63
C THR A 60 17.74 -13.13 29.24
N LYS A 61 18.76 -14.00 29.13
CA LYS A 61 19.14 -14.67 27.88
C LYS A 61 18.00 -15.52 27.34
N GLU A 62 17.38 -16.37 28.16
CA GLU A 62 16.28 -17.23 27.74
C GLU A 62 15.05 -16.42 27.28
N ASN A 63 14.68 -15.39 28.03
CA ASN A 63 13.61 -14.47 27.65
C ASN A 63 13.90 -13.79 26.30
N PHE A 64 15.15 -13.39 26.08
CA PHE A 64 15.57 -12.77 24.82
C PHE A 64 15.55 -13.75 23.63
N LEU A 65 15.99 -14.99 23.83
CA LEU A 65 15.92 -16.05 22.81
C LEU A 65 14.48 -16.43 22.46
N ASN A 66 13.61 -16.54 23.46
CA ASN A 66 12.20 -16.79 23.25
C ASN A 66 11.53 -15.62 22.51
N LEU A 67 11.82 -14.39 22.90
CA LEU A 67 11.33 -13.19 22.22
C LEU A 67 11.78 -13.16 20.76
N THR A 68 13.07 -13.43 20.51
CA THR A 68 13.66 -13.54 19.17
C THR A 68 12.92 -14.57 18.32
N SER A 69 12.68 -15.76 18.88
CA SER A 69 11.97 -16.83 18.19
C SER A 69 10.54 -16.41 17.82
N THR A 70 9.78 -15.84 18.76
CA THR A 70 8.43 -15.33 18.47
C THR A 70 8.47 -14.27 17.37
N LEU A 71 9.41 -13.34 17.47
CA LEU A 71 9.53 -12.22 16.55
C LEU A 71 9.92 -12.64 15.13
N LEU A 72 10.91 -13.53 14.98
CA LEU A 72 11.32 -14.00 13.65
C LEU A 72 10.20 -14.79 12.97
N ASN A 73 9.39 -15.53 13.73
CA ASN A 73 8.19 -16.17 13.19
C ASN A 73 7.19 -15.13 12.69
N HIS A 74 6.90 -14.07 13.46
CA HIS A 74 5.99 -13.01 13.05
C HIS A 74 6.51 -12.22 11.85
N LEU A 75 7.79 -11.82 11.85
CA LEU A 75 8.38 -11.15 10.70
C LEU A 75 8.27 -12.04 9.45
N SER A 76 8.56 -13.33 9.57
CA SER A 76 8.43 -14.27 8.45
C SER A 76 6.99 -14.34 7.94
N GLU A 77 6.01 -14.44 8.84
CA GLU A 77 4.59 -14.49 8.49
C GLU A 77 4.11 -13.20 7.82
N GLU A 78 4.47 -12.04 8.37
CA GLU A 78 4.09 -10.74 7.81
C GLU A 78 4.77 -10.49 6.46
N THR A 79 6.05 -10.83 6.31
CA THR A 79 6.75 -10.74 5.03
C THR A 79 6.12 -11.65 3.98
N ILE A 80 5.73 -12.89 4.34
CA ILE A 80 5.00 -13.79 3.45
C ILE A 80 3.62 -13.22 3.11
N LYS A 81 2.86 -12.73 4.10
CA LYS A 81 1.54 -12.12 3.86
C LYS A 81 1.66 -10.93 2.90
N LYS A 82 2.65 -10.06 3.09
CA LYS A 82 2.91 -8.92 2.22
C LYS A 82 3.14 -9.37 0.77
N VAL A 83 4.12 -10.24 0.55
CA VAL A 83 4.48 -10.73 -0.80
C VAL A 83 3.29 -11.45 -1.45
N THR A 84 2.57 -12.27 -0.69
CA THR A 84 1.43 -13.02 -1.21
C THR A 84 0.21 -12.13 -1.49
N ALA A 85 -0.01 -11.08 -0.71
CA ALA A 85 -1.02 -10.07 -0.98
C ALA A 85 -0.69 -9.28 -2.25
N GLU A 86 0.57 -8.86 -2.41
CA GLU A 86 1.06 -8.18 -3.62
C GLU A 86 0.93 -9.08 -4.85
N MET A 87 1.33 -10.35 -4.75
CA MET A 87 1.18 -11.35 -5.80
C MET A 87 -0.28 -11.57 -6.20
N ASN A 88 -1.15 -11.82 -5.22
CA ASN A 88 -2.58 -12.02 -5.43
C ASN A 88 -3.18 -10.80 -6.15
N PHE A 89 -2.82 -9.60 -5.70
CA PHE A 89 -3.27 -8.38 -6.32
C PHE A 89 -2.78 -8.24 -7.76
N LYS A 90 -1.47 -8.38 -8.03
CA LYS A 90 -0.92 -8.24 -9.39
C LYS A 90 -1.56 -9.25 -10.35
N ALA A 91 -1.74 -10.49 -9.91
CA ALA A 91 -2.42 -11.52 -10.69
C ALA A 91 -3.90 -11.19 -10.93
N GLN A 92 -4.62 -10.72 -9.89
CA GLN A 92 -6.03 -10.30 -9.99
C GLN A 92 -6.21 -9.13 -10.95
N VAL A 93 -5.39 -8.08 -10.80
CA VAL A 93 -5.42 -6.90 -11.67
C VAL A 93 -5.09 -7.28 -13.11
N ALA A 94 -4.07 -8.11 -13.33
CA ALA A 94 -3.70 -8.55 -14.66
C ALA A 94 -4.86 -9.24 -15.38
N ILE A 95 -5.63 -10.10 -14.71
CA ILE A 95 -6.79 -10.75 -15.33
C ILE A 95 -7.98 -9.80 -15.48
N ASP A 96 -8.32 -9.01 -14.45
CA ASP A 96 -9.50 -8.14 -14.49
C ASP A 96 -9.37 -7.02 -15.51
N ILE A 97 -8.17 -6.45 -15.68
CA ILE A 97 -7.88 -5.48 -16.74
C ILE A 97 -8.15 -6.09 -18.11
N VAL A 98 -7.71 -7.32 -18.34
CA VAL A 98 -7.87 -7.98 -19.63
C VAL A 98 -9.33 -8.27 -19.87
N ILE A 99 -10.04 -8.83 -18.90
CA ILE A 99 -11.48 -9.12 -19.01
C ILE A 99 -12.29 -7.86 -19.29
N ARG A 100 -11.95 -6.72 -18.66
CA ARG A 100 -12.56 -5.44 -18.99
C ARG A 100 -12.29 -5.01 -20.42
N ASN A 101 -11.03 -5.08 -20.86
CA ASN A 101 -10.65 -4.73 -22.24
C ASN A 101 -11.38 -5.62 -23.25
N LEU A 102 -11.56 -6.91 -22.93
CA LEU A 102 -12.27 -7.89 -23.76
C LEU A 102 -13.77 -7.63 -23.82
N PHE A 103 -14.39 -7.24 -22.69
CA PHE A 103 -15.80 -6.85 -22.64
C PHE A 103 -16.09 -5.71 -23.63
N GLU A 104 -15.24 -4.68 -23.67
CA GLU A 104 -15.40 -3.55 -24.59
C GLU A 104 -15.38 -4.00 -26.06
N ARG A 105 -14.62 -5.05 -26.40
CA ARG A 105 -14.60 -5.58 -27.78
C ARG A 105 -15.90 -6.26 -28.19
N THR A 106 -16.71 -6.69 -27.22
CA THR A 106 -18.02 -7.29 -27.51
C THR A 106 -19.00 -6.23 -28.05
N ALA A 107 -18.95 -5.02 -27.48
CA ALA A 107 -19.67 -3.87 -28.00
C ALA A 107 -19.13 -3.42 -29.37
N ASP A 108 -17.81 -3.39 -29.54
CA ASP A 108 -17.15 -3.00 -30.79
C ASP A 108 -17.59 -3.85 -31.99
N ILE A 109 -17.58 -5.19 -31.84
CA ILE A 109 -18.02 -6.09 -32.92
C ILE A 109 -19.52 -5.95 -33.18
N GLY A 110 -20.33 -5.79 -32.13
CA GLY A 110 -21.77 -5.59 -32.25
C GLY A 110 -22.09 -4.34 -33.06
N PHE A 111 -21.45 -3.22 -32.73
CA PHE A 111 -21.62 -1.95 -33.45
C PHE A 111 -21.14 -2.08 -34.90
N LEU A 112 -19.90 -2.52 -35.11
CA LEU A 112 -19.31 -2.53 -36.45
C LEU A 112 -20.04 -3.52 -37.38
N ALA A 113 -20.61 -4.60 -36.86
CA ALA A 113 -21.43 -5.51 -37.66
C ALA A 113 -22.76 -4.90 -38.15
N THR A 114 -23.23 -3.81 -37.53
CA THR A 114 -24.43 -3.08 -37.93
C THR A 114 -24.16 -1.87 -38.82
N ASP A 115 -22.90 -1.64 -39.18
CA ASP A 115 -22.45 -0.48 -39.94
C ASP A 115 -23.04 -0.46 -41.37
N ASP A 116 -23.68 0.66 -41.73
CA ASP A 116 -24.39 0.78 -43.00
C ASP A 116 -23.44 0.82 -44.21
N ASP A 117 -22.20 1.32 -44.06
CA ASP A 117 -21.21 1.29 -45.14
C ASP A 117 -20.74 -0.15 -45.41
N ILE A 118 -20.61 -0.97 -44.36
CA ILE A 118 -20.30 -2.41 -44.50
C ILE A 118 -21.45 -3.13 -45.20
N ARG A 119 -22.71 -2.88 -44.80
CA ARG A 119 -23.89 -3.45 -45.47
C ARG A 119 -23.97 -3.05 -46.93
N TYR A 120 -23.76 -1.76 -47.21
CA TYR A 120 -23.75 -1.21 -48.56
C TYR A 120 -22.65 -1.85 -49.41
N PHE A 121 -21.45 -2.04 -48.84
CA PHE A 121 -20.35 -2.73 -49.51
C PHE A 121 -20.74 -4.16 -49.89
N ILE A 122 -21.23 -4.98 -48.94
CA ILE A 122 -21.59 -6.38 -49.22
C ILE A 122 -22.71 -6.47 -50.27
N LYS A 123 -23.71 -5.57 -50.21
CA LYS A 123 -24.85 -5.56 -51.14
C LYS A 123 -24.44 -5.27 -52.59
N ASN A 124 -23.47 -4.38 -52.78
CA ASN A 124 -23.05 -3.90 -54.10
C ASN A 124 -21.77 -4.56 -54.61
N TYR A 125 -21.15 -5.44 -53.81
CA TYR A 125 -19.94 -6.14 -54.20
C TYR A 125 -20.24 -7.29 -55.16
N VAL A 126 -19.66 -7.24 -56.37
CA VAL A 126 -19.87 -8.26 -57.42
C VAL A 126 -18.65 -9.16 -57.57
N SER A 127 -17.45 -8.61 -57.77
CA SER A 127 -16.21 -9.40 -57.84
C SER A 127 -14.95 -8.56 -57.63
N LYS A 128 -13.83 -9.22 -57.26
CA LYS A 128 -12.50 -8.58 -57.15
C LYS A 128 -11.98 -7.97 -58.46
N TYR A 129 -12.56 -8.34 -59.61
CA TYR A 129 -12.12 -7.90 -60.96
C TYR A 129 -13.03 -6.84 -61.58
N ASN A 130 -14.05 -6.37 -60.85
CA ASN A 130 -14.95 -5.31 -61.30
C ASN A 130 -14.45 -3.95 -60.75
N ASP A 131 -14.37 -2.93 -61.60
CA ASP A 131 -13.81 -1.62 -61.23
C ASP A 131 -14.64 -0.89 -60.15
N ASP A 132 -15.97 -0.98 -60.19
CA ASP A 132 -16.85 -0.40 -59.16
C ASP A 132 -16.66 -1.11 -57.81
N SER A 133 -16.54 -2.44 -57.83
CA SER A 133 -16.25 -3.26 -56.64
C SER A 133 -14.87 -2.94 -56.06
N LYS A 134 -13.90 -2.57 -56.89
CA LYS A 134 -12.57 -2.13 -56.45
C LYS A 134 -12.65 -0.78 -55.73
N GLY A 135 -13.35 0.20 -56.29
CA GLY A 135 -13.58 1.49 -55.65
C GLY A 135 -14.33 1.37 -54.31
N LEU A 136 -15.34 0.49 -54.23
CA LEU A 136 -16.04 0.17 -52.98
C LEU A 136 -15.13 -0.50 -51.95
N LYS A 137 -14.22 -1.38 -52.41
CA LYS A 137 -13.24 -2.04 -51.54
C LYS A 137 -12.24 -1.04 -50.94
N ASP A 138 -11.77 -0.07 -51.73
CA ASP A 138 -10.87 0.97 -51.24
C ASP A 138 -11.55 1.86 -50.19
N LYS A 139 -12.84 2.20 -50.40
CA LYS A 139 -13.64 2.94 -49.40
C LYS A 139 -13.78 2.18 -48.09
N ILE A 140 -14.16 0.90 -48.12
CA ILE A 140 -14.32 0.14 -46.88
C ILE A 140 -12.99 -0.11 -46.17
N LYS A 141 -11.90 -0.26 -46.93
CA LYS A 141 -10.56 -0.37 -46.36
C LYS A 141 -10.15 0.92 -45.64
N ASN A 142 -10.41 2.09 -46.24
CA ASN A 142 -10.18 3.37 -45.56
C ASN A 142 -11.03 3.49 -44.28
N ARG A 143 -12.29 3.03 -44.31
CA ARG A 143 -13.14 2.99 -43.10
C ARG A 143 -12.56 2.08 -42.01
N PHE A 144 -12.03 0.92 -42.37
CA PHE A 144 -11.34 0.03 -41.43
C PHE A 144 -10.05 0.65 -40.88
N GLN A 145 -9.26 1.33 -41.72
CA GLN A 145 -8.05 2.03 -41.27
C GLN A 145 -8.42 3.13 -40.27
N GLU A 146 -9.44 3.93 -40.58
CA GLU A 146 -9.91 5.03 -39.74
C GLU A 146 -10.43 4.56 -38.37
N TYR A 147 -10.97 3.34 -38.30
CA TYR A 147 -11.34 2.67 -37.06
C TYR A 147 -10.10 2.22 -36.27
N VAL A 148 -9.17 1.52 -36.92
CA VAL A 148 -7.95 1.01 -36.28
C VAL A 148 -7.03 2.13 -35.80
N ASP A 149 -7.01 3.27 -36.47
CA ASP A 149 -6.23 4.44 -36.04
C ASP A 149 -6.76 5.03 -34.71
N LYS A 150 -8.04 4.86 -34.41
CA LYS A 150 -8.66 5.26 -33.11
C LYS A 150 -8.57 4.15 -32.08
N TYR A 151 -8.81 2.91 -32.50
CA TYR A 151 -8.75 1.71 -31.67
C TYR A 151 -7.53 0.88 -32.06
N SER A 152 -6.34 1.37 -31.67
CA SER A 152 -5.04 0.78 -32.05
C SER A 152 -4.81 -0.64 -31.50
N VAL A 153 -5.74 -1.14 -30.70
CA VAL A 153 -5.84 -2.49 -30.16
C VAL A 153 -6.10 -3.57 -31.23
N TYR A 154 -6.58 -3.18 -32.42
CA TYR A 154 -6.77 -4.08 -33.55
C TYR A 154 -5.62 -4.00 -34.53
N PHE A 155 -5.29 -5.11 -35.18
CA PHE A 155 -4.30 -5.13 -36.29
C PHE A 155 -4.91 -5.47 -37.65
N ASP A 156 -6.07 -6.13 -37.67
CA ASP A 156 -6.76 -6.47 -38.90
C ASP A 156 -8.27 -6.52 -38.68
N ILE A 157 -9.03 -6.18 -39.71
CA ILE A 157 -10.48 -6.30 -39.79
C ILE A 157 -10.77 -7.09 -41.05
N VAL A 158 -11.44 -8.23 -40.92
CA VAL A 158 -11.69 -9.16 -42.03
C VAL A 158 -13.19 -9.28 -42.24
N LEU A 159 -13.63 -9.04 -43.48
CA LEU A 159 -15.01 -9.16 -43.90
C LEU A 159 -15.16 -10.28 -44.92
N ALA A 160 -16.02 -11.26 -44.63
CA ALA A 160 -16.26 -12.43 -45.48
C ALA A 160 -17.73 -12.60 -45.83
N ASP A 161 -17.99 -13.27 -46.96
CA ASP A 161 -19.33 -13.72 -47.33
C ASP A 161 -19.76 -14.99 -46.57
N ARG A 162 -21.00 -15.42 -46.79
CA ARG A 162 -21.58 -16.64 -46.19
C ARG A 162 -20.89 -17.94 -46.64
N ASN A 163 -20.11 -17.90 -47.71
CA ASN A 163 -19.35 -19.05 -48.20
C ASN A 163 -17.92 -19.06 -47.66
N GLY A 164 -17.56 -18.07 -46.83
CA GLY A 164 -16.24 -17.88 -46.25
C GLY A 164 -15.25 -17.17 -47.16
N ARG A 165 -15.66 -16.63 -48.31
CA ARG A 165 -14.75 -15.87 -49.18
C ARG A 165 -14.51 -14.48 -48.59
N ILE A 166 -13.25 -14.09 -48.45
CA ILE A 166 -12.88 -12.77 -47.93
C ILE A 166 -13.14 -11.71 -49.02
N LEU A 167 -14.02 -10.77 -48.69
CA LEU A 167 -14.45 -9.65 -49.53
C LEU A 167 -13.50 -8.45 -49.37
N ALA A 168 -13.21 -8.09 -48.12
CA ALA A 168 -12.30 -7.00 -47.77
C ALA A 168 -11.49 -7.37 -46.51
N ARG A 169 -10.26 -6.84 -46.42
CA ARG A 169 -9.40 -6.92 -45.24
C ARG A 169 -8.52 -5.69 -45.14
N LEU A 170 -8.03 -5.39 -43.94
CA LEU A 170 -7.11 -4.27 -43.73
C LEU A 170 -5.66 -4.68 -44.06
N ASP A 171 -5.16 -5.79 -43.50
CA ASP A 171 -3.79 -6.25 -43.73
C ASP A 171 -3.64 -7.03 -45.05
N GLU A 172 -3.14 -6.37 -46.09
CA GLU A 172 -2.92 -7.00 -47.40
C GLU A 172 -1.69 -7.90 -47.47
N ASN A 173 -0.82 -7.89 -46.45
CA ASN A 173 0.41 -8.68 -46.46
C ASN A 173 0.18 -10.15 -46.08
N THR A 174 -1.05 -10.52 -45.72
CA THR A 174 -1.38 -11.85 -45.23
C THR A 174 -2.10 -12.67 -46.29
N SER A 175 -1.59 -13.86 -46.55
CA SER A 175 -2.09 -14.79 -47.58
C SER A 175 -3.28 -15.58 -47.04
N GLY A 176 -4.46 -15.37 -47.62
CA GLY A 176 -5.68 -16.10 -47.27
C GLY A 176 -6.89 -15.46 -47.95
N ASP A 177 -7.54 -16.19 -48.84
CA ASP A 177 -8.75 -15.72 -49.55
C ASP A 177 -10.05 -16.27 -48.97
N PHE A 178 -9.95 -17.22 -48.03
CA PHE A 178 -11.06 -17.96 -47.48
C PHE A 178 -10.92 -18.17 -45.96
N ILE A 179 -12.07 -18.20 -45.29
CA ILE A 179 -12.27 -18.60 -43.90
C ILE A 179 -12.90 -19.98 -43.90
N ASP A 180 -12.49 -20.85 -42.97
CA ASP A 180 -13.08 -22.20 -42.83
C ASP A 180 -14.60 -22.13 -42.69
N LYS A 181 -15.29 -22.96 -43.45
CA LYS A 181 -16.75 -23.00 -43.48
C LYS A 181 -17.34 -23.36 -42.12
N LYS A 182 -16.66 -24.20 -41.33
CA LYS A 182 -17.14 -24.54 -39.98
C LYS A 182 -17.13 -23.33 -39.05
N PHE A 183 -16.13 -22.45 -39.19
CA PHE A 183 -16.07 -21.21 -38.43
C PHE A 183 -17.18 -20.24 -38.86
N ILE A 184 -17.40 -20.08 -40.17
CA ILE A 184 -18.51 -19.26 -40.70
C ILE A 184 -19.86 -19.80 -40.22
N ASP A 185 -20.11 -21.10 -40.33
CA ASP A 185 -21.35 -21.72 -39.88
C ASP A 185 -21.55 -21.53 -38.37
N LYS A 186 -20.48 -21.56 -37.56
CA LYS A 186 -20.54 -21.24 -36.12
C LYS A 186 -21.00 -19.80 -35.88
N VAL A 187 -20.43 -18.83 -36.60
CA VAL A 187 -20.78 -17.40 -36.42
C VAL A 187 -22.18 -17.09 -36.95
N VAL A 188 -22.57 -17.65 -38.10
CA VAL A 188 -23.88 -17.41 -38.70
C VAL A 188 -25.02 -18.01 -37.87
N ASN A 189 -24.81 -19.20 -37.29
CA ASN A 189 -25.83 -19.91 -36.51
C ASN A 189 -25.82 -19.57 -35.01
N THR A 190 -24.95 -18.65 -34.57
CA THR A 190 -24.92 -18.25 -33.15
C THR A 190 -26.22 -17.56 -32.74
N SER A 191 -26.71 -17.91 -31.54
CA SER A 191 -27.78 -17.21 -30.84
C SER A 191 -27.27 -16.05 -29.97
N ASP A 192 -25.97 -16.03 -29.69
CA ASP A 192 -25.33 -15.02 -28.86
C ASP A 192 -25.09 -13.72 -29.66
N GLU A 193 -24.74 -12.63 -28.99
CA GLU A 193 -24.48 -11.32 -29.61
C GLU A 193 -23.11 -11.23 -30.31
N TYR A 194 -22.23 -12.20 -30.07
CA TYR A 194 -20.92 -12.31 -30.71
C TYR A 194 -20.38 -13.74 -30.58
N VAL A 195 -19.30 -14.04 -31.30
CA VAL A 195 -18.50 -15.26 -31.13
C VAL A 195 -17.06 -14.87 -30.82
N GLU A 196 -16.61 -15.17 -29.61
CA GLU A 196 -15.24 -14.98 -29.15
C GLU A 196 -14.42 -16.26 -29.32
N THR A 197 -13.23 -16.16 -29.93
CA THR A 197 -12.33 -17.32 -30.12
C THR A 197 -10.87 -16.97 -29.92
N TYR A 198 -10.16 -17.77 -29.13
CA TYR A 198 -8.70 -17.75 -29.01
C TYR A 198 -8.10 -19.07 -29.51
N GLN A 199 -7.80 -19.14 -30.81
CA GLN A 199 -7.34 -20.37 -31.47
C GLN A 199 -6.50 -20.05 -32.70
N SER A 200 -6.01 -21.08 -33.40
CA SER A 200 -5.43 -20.92 -34.74
C SER A 200 -6.55 -20.62 -35.74
N HIS A 201 -6.39 -19.57 -36.53
CA HIS A 201 -7.34 -19.20 -37.59
C HIS A 201 -6.67 -19.30 -38.96
N ASP A 202 -7.27 -20.04 -39.90
CA ASP A 202 -6.69 -20.30 -41.22
C ASP A 202 -6.44 -19.02 -42.05
N PHE A 203 -7.24 -17.97 -41.82
CA PHE A 203 -7.08 -16.66 -42.47
C PHE A 203 -6.00 -15.77 -41.84
N LEU A 204 -5.40 -16.23 -40.74
CA LEU A 204 -4.26 -15.61 -40.03
C LEU A 204 -3.10 -16.63 -39.88
N PRO A 205 -2.56 -17.19 -40.98
CA PRO A 205 -1.61 -18.31 -40.94
C PRO A 205 -0.24 -17.97 -40.31
N LYS A 206 0.06 -16.68 -40.12
CA LYS A 206 1.30 -16.22 -39.48
C LYS A 206 1.23 -16.32 -37.95
N LEU A 207 0.04 -16.47 -37.38
CA LEU A 207 -0.20 -16.52 -35.94
C LEU A 207 -0.61 -17.93 -35.53
N ASN A 208 0.08 -18.50 -34.52
CA ASN A 208 -0.29 -19.80 -33.98
C ASN A 208 -1.65 -19.77 -33.26
N ARG A 209 -1.92 -18.67 -32.55
CA ARG A 209 -3.20 -18.38 -31.92
C ARG A 209 -3.49 -16.89 -32.06
N SER A 210 -4.74 -16.57 -32.30
CA SER A 210 -5.23 -15.19 -32.38
C SER A 210 -6.54 -15.07 -31.60
N LEU A 211 -6.73 -13.94 -30.93
CA LEU A 211 -8.01 -13.57 -30.34
C LEU A 211 -8.83 -12.84 -31.40
N VAL A 212 -9.96 -13.43 -31.77
CA VAL A 212 -10.86 -12.89 -32.80
C VAL A 212 -12.28 -12.82 -32.26
N TYR A 213 -12.85 -11.63 -32.36
CA TYR A 213 -14.29 -11.40 -32.16
C TYR A 213 -14.97 -11.39 -33.51
N SER A 214 -16.02 -12.19 -33.65
CA SER A 214 -16.74 -12.34 -34.90
C SER A 214 -18.24 -12.22 -34.71
N TYR A 215 -18.90 -11.54 -35.65
CA TYR A 215 -20.36 -11.50 -35.68
C TYR A 215 -20.91 -11.45 -37.10
N LYS A 216 -22.20 -11.80 -37.22
CA LYS A 216 -22.93 -11.83 -38.47
C LYS A 216 -23.36 -10.41 -38.86
N VAL A 217 -23.08 -10.02 -40.10
CA VAL A 217 -23.60 -8.79 -40.69
C VAL A 217 -24.96 -9.10 -41.31
N THR A 218 -26.01 -8.44 -40.84
CA THR A 218 -27.39 -8.60 -41.33
C THR A 218 -27.82 -7.44 -42.23
N GLU A 219 -28.85 -7.65 -43.06
CA GLU A 219 -29.37 -6.62 -43.97
C GLU A 219 -29.97 -5.42 -43.22
N ASN A 220 -30.52 -5.63 -42.03
CA ASN A 220 -31.04 -4.60 -41.14
C ASN A 220 -30.95 -5.06 -39.67
N ASN A 221 -31.31 -4.18 -38.74
CA ASN A 221 -31.27 -4.44 -37.30
C ASN A 221 -32.43 -5.31 -36.78
N ASP A 222 -33.28 -5.88 -37.64
CA ASP A 222 -34.34 -6.81 -37.21
C ASP A 222 -33.70 -8.14 -36.74
N PRO A 223 -34.10 -8.70 -35.58
CA PRO A 223 -33.63 -10.00 -35.13
C PRO A 223 -33.79 -11.14 -36.14
N ASN A 224 -34.76 -11.06 -37.06
CA ASN A 224 -35.00 -12.06 -38.11
C ASN A 224 -34.36 -11.70 -39.46
N SER A 225 -33.50 -10.69 -39.50
CA SER A 225 -32.88 -10.21 -40.73
C SER A 225 -31.97 -11.25 -41.37
N THR A 226 -31.88 -11.21 -42.70
CA THR A 226 -31.04 -12.16 -43.43
C THR A 226 -29.57 -11.82 -43.23
N THR A 227 -28.77 -12.80 -42.81
CA THR A 227 -27.30 -12.67 -42.74
C THR A 227 -26.72 -12.49 -44.13
N MET A 228 -25.96 -11.42 -44.33
CA MET A 228 -25.26 -11.07 -45.56
C MET A 228 -23.81 -11.58 -45.58
N GLY A 229 -23.14 -11.56 -44.42
CA GLY A 229 -21.74 -11.94 -44.28
C GLY A 229 -21.31 -12.08 -42.82
N VAL A 230 -19.99 -12.22 -42.62
CA VAL A 230 -19.36 -12.33 -41.30
C VAL A 230 -18.24 -11.31 -41.21
N LEU A 231 -18.24 -10.55 -40.13
CA LEU A 231 -17.19 -9.60 -39.77
C LEU A 231 -16.33 -10.18 -38.65
N CYS A 232 -15.01 -10.02 -38.76
CA CYS A 232 -14.04 -10.49 -37.78
C CYS A 232 -13.09 -9.35 -37.40
N LEU A 233 -13.00 -9.05 -36.10
CA LEU A 233 -12.04 -8.12 -35.52
C LEU A 233 -10.86 -8.90 -34.93
N CYS A 234 -9.65 -8.63 -35.42
CA CYS A 234 -8.43 -9.34 -35.01
C CYS A 234 -7.64 -8.50 -34.00
N PHE A 235 -7.57 -9.00 -32.77
CA PHE A 235 -7.05 -8.25 -31.62
C PHE A 235 -5.56 -8.45 -31.41
N LYS A 236 -4.82 -7.38 -31.08
CA LYS A 236 -3.39 -7.39 -30.72
C LYS A 236 -3.18 -7.89 -29.29
N PHE A 237 -3.70 -9.08 -28.99
CA PHE A 237 -3.71 -9.65 -27.64
C PHE A 237 -2.34 -9.62 -26.96
N ILE A 238 -1.28 -10.03 -27.67
CA ILE A 238 0.07 -10.10 -27.11
C ILE A 238 0.62 -8.70 -26.75
N ASP A 239 0.33 -7.69 -27.58
CA ASP A 239 0.80 -6.32 -27.34
C ASP A 239 0.05 -5.69 -26.16
N GLU A 240 -1.26 -5.93 -26.05
CA GLU A 240 -2.02 -5.52 -24.86
C GLU A 240 -1.45 -6.14 -23.59
N MET A 241 -1.19 -7.45 -23.61
CA MET A 241 -0.66 -8.15 -22.45
C MET A 241 0.70 -7.62 -22.04
N ARG A 242 1.57 -7.29 -23.00
CA ARG A 242 2.86 -6.63 -22.69
C ARG A 242 2.63 -5.30 -21.97
N GLY A 243 1.75 -4.44 -22.47
CA GLY A 243 1.44 -3.16 -21.81
C GLY A 243 0.85 -3.33 -20.40
N VAL A 244 0.02 -4.36 -20.18
CA VAL A 244 -0.49 -4.69 -18.84
C VAL A 244 0.63 -5.14 -17.91
N PHE A 245 1.49 -6.05 -18.37
CA PHE A 245 2.57 -6.60 -17.57
C PHE A 245 3.66 -5.57 -17.24
N ASP A 246 4.06 -4.74 -18.21
CA ASP A 246 5.11 -3.72 -18.02
C ASP A 246 4.74 -2.70 -16.93
N ASN A 247 3.45 -2.43 -16.72
CA ASN A 247 2.97 -1.53 -15.66
C ASN A 247 2.90 -2.19 -14.27
N LEU A 248 2.76 -3.52 -14.22
CA LEU A 248 2.55 -4.25 -12.96
C LEU A 248 3.83 -4.88 -12.40
N ILE A 249 4.80 -5.14 -13.27
CA ILE A 249 6.02 -5.87 -12.89
C ILE A 249 7.02 -4.97 -12.20
N ASP A 250 7.57 -5.48 -11.11
CA ASP A 250 8.79 -4.98 -10.50
C ASP A 250 10.01 -5.76 -11.04
N PRO A 251 10.89 -5.13 -11.86
CA PRO A 251 12.07 -5.78 -12.42
C PRO A 251 13.08 -6.27 -11.38
N SER A 252 13.02 -5.76 -10.15
CA SER A 252 13.94 -6.12 -9.05
C SER A 252 13.68 -7.54 -8.54
N ASN A 253 12.42 -7.94 -8.42
CA ASN A 253 12.00 -9.23 -7.86
C ASN A 253 12.05 -10.39 -8.87
N LYS A 254 12.41 -10.11 -10.13
CA LYS A 254 12.41 -11.11 -11.22
C LYS A 254 11.09 -11.87 -11.33
N GLU A 255 9.99 -11.22 -10.97
CA GLU A 255 8.66 -11.80 -11.02
C GLU A 255 8.18 -11.95 -12.47
N CYS A 256 7.40 -13.00 -12.70
CA CYS A 256 6.81 -13.28 -14.00
C CYS A 256 5.29 -13.34 -13.86
N LEU A 257 4.62 -12.42 -14.55
CA LEU A 257 3.17 -12.45 -14.73
C LEU A 257 2.85 -13.21 -16.01
N VAL A 258 1.89 -14.12 -15.90
CA VAL A 258 1.41 -14.91 -17.02
C VAL A 258 -0.11 -15.01 -16.97
N LEU A 259 -0.73 -15.13 -18.14
CA LEU A 259 -2.12 -15.57 -18.25
C LEU A 259 -2.15 -17.06 -18.58
N LEU A 260 -3.06 -17.77 -17.92
CA LEU A 260 -3.31 -19.18 -18.14
C LEU A 260 -4.69 -19.40 -18.75
N ASP A 261 -4.80 -20.39 -19.64
CA ASP A 261 -6.09 -20.91 -20.07
C ASP A 261 -6.75 -21.81 -19.00
N GLU A 262 -7.97 -22.29 -19.28
CA GLU A 262 -8.74 -23.17 -18.39
C GLU A 262 -7.99 -24.45 -17.99
N ASN A 263 -7.01 -24.89 -18.79
CA ASN A 263 -6.23 -26.11 -18.63
C ASN A 263 -4.85 -25.88 -17.98
N GLY A 264 -4.51 -24.62 -17.69
CA GLY A 264 -3.23 -24.22 -17.09
C GLY A 264 -2.08 -24.04 -18.09
N TYR A 265 -2.38 -23.87 -19.39
CA TYR A 265 -1.36 -23.50 -20.37
C TYR A 265 -1.15 -22.00 -20.43
N VAL A 266 0.11 -21.58 -20.52
CA VAL A 266 0.50 -20.18 -20.63
C VAL A 266 0.09 -19.63 -22.00
N ILE A 267 -0.82 -18.65 -22.01
CA ILE A 267 -1.29 -17.97 -23.23
C ILE A 267 -0.59 -16.62 -23.46
N ALA A 268 -0.14 -15.97 -22.40
CA ALA A 268 0.67 -14.77 -22.44
C ALA A 268 1.66 -14.77 -21.27
N SER A 269 2.83 -14.19 -21.46
CA SER A 269 3.91 -14.16 -20.47
C SER A 269 4.67 -12.86 -20.56
N SER A 270 5.01 -12.29 -19.41
CA SER A 270 5.83 -11.09 -19.31
C SER A 270 7.30 -11.33 -19.67
N ASP A 271 7.82 -12.52 -19.39
CA ASP A 271 9.15 -12.96 -19.82
C ASP A 271 9.02 -14.29 -20.57
N ARG A 272 8.92 -14.18 -21.89
CA ARG A 272 8.79 -15.34 -22.79
C ARG A 272 10.02 -16.24 -22.77
N ASN A 273 11.20 -15.70 -22.50
CA ASN A 273 12.43 -16.50 -22.46
C ASN A 273 12.45 -17.36 -21.18
N HIS A 274 11.88 -16.83 -20.10
CA HIS A 274 11.80 -17.53 -18.83
C HIS A 274 10.62 -18.50 -18.76
N ILE A 275 9.41 -18.02 -19.04
CA ILE A 275 8.17 -18.82 -19.10
C ILE A 275 7.60 -18.74 -20.51
N PRO A 276 7.87 -19.74 -21.38
CA PRO A 276 7.38 -19.77 -22.74
C PRO A 276 5.86 -20.00 -22.81
N TRP A 277 5.28 -19.61 -23.95
CA TRP A 277 3.88 -19.94 -24.27
C TRP A 277 3.67 -21.44 -24.45
N ASP A 278 2.42 -21.87 -24.29
CA ASP A 278 1.97 -23.26 -24.42
C ASP A 278 2.64 -24.24 -23.45
N VAL A 279 3.32 -23.72 -22.41
CA VAL A 279 3.84 -24.54 -21.31
C VAL A 279 2.77 -24.66 -20.24
N LYS A 280 2.64 -25.86 -19.66
CA LYS A 280 1.69 -26.13 -18.59
C LYS A 280 2.29 -25.77 -17.23
N VAL A 281 1.59 -24.95 -16.46
CA VAL A 281 1.91 -24.64 -15.06
C VAL A 281 0.71 -24.95 -14.15
N PRO A 282 0.94 -25.30 -12.88
CA PRO A 282 -0.15 -25.61 -11.96
C PRO A 282 -0.97 -24.35 -11.60
N ILE A 283 -2.29 -24.46 -11.69
CA ILE A 283 -3.22 -23.41 -11.25
C ILE A 283 -3.35 -23.48 -9.72
N VAL A 284 -3.14 -22.36 -9.04
CA VAL A 284 -3.14 -22.26 -7.56
C VAL A 284 -4.24 -21.31 -7.08
N LYS A 285 -5.46 -21.82 -6.91
CA LYS A 285 -6.64 -20.99 -6.54
C LYS A 285 -6.90 -20.95 -5.04
N ASP A 286 -7.04 -22.12 -4.42
CA ASP A 286 -7.61 -22.29 -3.08
C ASP A 286 -6.62 -21.98 -1.94
N GLU A 287 -5.33 -21.88 -2.27
CA GLU A 287 -4.25 -21.60 -1.32
C GLU A 287 -3.83 -20.13 -1.44
N THR A 288 -3.35 -19.51 -0.34
CA THR A 288 -2.79 -18.14 -0.37
C THR A 288 -1.59 -18.04 -1.30
N TYR A 289 -0.79 -19.10 -1.36
CA TYR A 289 0.29 -19.32 -2.30
C TYR A 289 0.68 -20.80 -2.31
N LYS A 290 1.45 -21.21 -3.31
CA LYS A 290 2.07 -22.53 -3.36
C LYS A 290 3.51 -22.45 -3.85
N ILE A 291 4.39 -23.28 -3.28
CA ILE A 291 5.72 -23.48 -3.81
C ILE A 291 5.65 -24.49 -4.96
N ILE A 292 6.10 -24.09 -6.14
CA ILE A 292 6.11 -24.92 -7.33
C ILE A 292 7.51 -24.95 -7.93
N THR A 293 7.90 -26.11 -8.46
CA THR A 293 9.17 -26.24 -9.18
C THR A 293 8.90 -26.16 -10.68
N PHE A 294 9.57 -25.24 -11.36
CA PHE A 294 9.48 -25.06 -12.80
C PHE A 294 10.88 -25.00 -13.42
N GLN A 295 11.14 -25.86 -14.41
CA GLN A 295 12.45 -25.99 -15.08
C GLN A 295 13.66 -26.08 -14.12
N GLY A 296 13.50 -26.76 -12.97
CA GLY A 296 14.57 -26.97 -11.99
C GLY A 296 14.81 -25.81 -11.01
N ARG A 297 13.94 -24.80 -10.99
CA ARG A 297 13.94 -23.71 -10.00
C ARG A 297 12.63 -23.67 -9.23
N ASP A 298 12.68 -23.24 -7.98
CA ASP A 298 11.50 -23.15 -7.11
C ASP A 298 10.93 -21.72 -7.11
N TYR A 299 9.61 -21.62 -7.19
CA TYR A 299 8.85 -20.37 -7.24
C TYR A 299 7.78 -20.38 -6.16
N ILE A 300 7.48 -19.20 -5.63
CA ILE A 300 6.19 -18.95 -5.01
C ILE A 300 5.21 -18.56 -6.12
N ALA A 301 4.03 -19.18 -6.15
CA ALA A 301 3.05 -18.98 -7.21
C ALA A 301 1.63 -18.80 -6.67
N LYS A 302 0.83 -18.00 -7.38
CA LYS A 302 -0.60 -17.74 -7.09
C LYS A 302 -1.38 -17.56 -8.39
N SER A 303 -2.59 -18.13 -8.45
CA SER A 303 -3.55 -17.91 -9.54
C SER A 303 -4.80 -17.20 -9.03
N CYS A 304 -5.37 -16.33 -9.87
CA CYS A 304 -6.59 -15.58 -9.60
C CYS A 304 -7.57 -15.75 -10.76
N GLU A 305 -8.84 -15.95 -10.41
CA GLU A 305 -9.98 -15.87 -11.32
C GLU A 305 -10.40 -14.41 -11.48
N THR A 306 -10.99 -14.06 -12.63
CA THR A 306 -11.59 -12.74 -12.76
C THR A 306 -12.78 -12.57 -11.82
N LYS A 307 -12.96 -11.37 -11.30
CA LYS A 307 -14.22 -10.97 -10.64
C LYS A 307 -15.35 -10.71 -11.64
N GLY A 308 -15.02 -10.70 -12.93
CA GLY A 308 -15.90 -10.30 -14.02
C GLY A 308 -16.07 -8.79 -14.10
N TYR A 309 -16.64 -8.33 -15.21
CA TYR A 309 -16.99 -6.93 -15.42
C TYR A 309 -18.39 -6.86 -16.01
N GLN A 310 -19.34 -6.25 -15.29
CA GLN A 310 -20.75 -6.14 -15.70
C GLN A 310 -21.41 -7.48 -16.06
N GLY A 311 -21.01 -8.56 -15.37
CA GLY A 311 -21.49 -9.92 -15.61
C GLY A 311 -20.71 -10.70 -16.68
N PHE A 312 -19.78 -10.07 -17.40
CA PHE A 312 -18.89 -10.73 -18.34
C PHE A 312 -17.68 -11.37 -17.65
N MET A 313 -17.44 -12.66 -17.91
CA MET A 313 -16.40 -13.48 -17.26
C MET A 313 -15.29 -13.95 -18.25
N GLY A 314 -15.46 -13.72 -19.55
CA GLY A 314 -14.52 -14.16 -20.60
C GLY A 314 -14.34 -15.67 -20.71
N LEU A 315 -13.15 -16.09 -21.19
CA LEU A 315 -12.82 -17.48 -21.57
C LEU A 315 -12.28 -18.36 -20.42
N ASN A 316 -12.70 -18.13 -19.18
CA ASN A 316 -12.21 -18.85 -17.98
C ASN A 316 -10.68 -18.83 -17.82
N TRP A 317 -10.06 -17.70 -18.14
CA TRP A 317 -8.63 -17.50 -17.99
C TRP A 317 -8.25 -17.13 -16.55
N TYR A 318 -6.99 -17.37 -16.20
CA TYR A 318 -6.45 -17.03 -14.89
C TYR A 318 -5.28 -16.07 -15.01
N GLY A 319 -5.26 -15.05 -14.16
CA GLY A 319 -4.05 -14.31 -13.86
C GLY A 319 -3.16 -15.18 -12.99
N HIS A 320 -1.89 -15.32 -13.33
CA HIS A 320 -0.94 -16.11 -12.56
C HIS A 320 0.38 -15.38 -12.42
N ILE A 321 0.94 -15.43 -11.23
CA ILE A 321 2.24 -14.83 -10.94
C ILE A 321 3.16 -15.89 -10.35
N MET A 322 4.42 -15.85 -10.78
CA MET A 322 5.50 -16.69 -10.28
C MET A 322 6.68 -15.79 -9.90
N ILE A 323 7.13 -15.89 -8.65
CA ILE A 323 8.33 -15.19 -8.18
C ILE A 323 9.35 -16.25 -7.75
N PRO A 324 10.59 -16.22 -8.27
CA PRO A 324 11.61 -17.14 -7.81
C PRO A 324 11.85 -16.98 -6.30
N LEU A 325 11.95 -18.08 -5.56
CA LEU A 325 12.08 -18.01 -4.10
C LEU A 325 13.28 -17.20 -3.63
N GLU A 326 14.38 -17.16 -4.40
CA GLU A 326 15.57 -16.38 -4.02
C GLU A 326 15.37 -14.86 -4.15
N TYR A 327 14.33 -14.42 -4.85
CA TYR A 327 14.03 -13.00 -5.10
C TYR A 327 12.73 -12.53 -4.44
N ALA A 328 11.88 -13.47 -4.00
CA ALA A 328 10.56 -13.16 -3.47
C ALA A 328 10.57 -12.35 -2.16
N PHE A 329 11.67 -12.38 -1.40
CA PHE A 329 11.75 -11.80 -0.06
C PHE A 329 13.01 -10.96 0.15
N LEU A 330 13.52 -10.35 -0.93
CA LEU A 330 14.68 -9.45 -0.86
C LEU A 330 14.34 -8.19 -0.07
N SER A 331 15.32 -7.71 0.69
CA SER A 331 15.18 -6.48 1.45
C SER A 331 15.24 -5.28 0.51
N ASP A 332 14.28 -4.35 0.64
CA ASP A 332 14.38 -3.04 0.00
C ASP A 332 15.41 -2.18 0.76
N VAL A 333 16.70 -2.35 0.43
CA VAL A 333 17.84 -1.71 1.11
C VAL A 333 17.80 -0.16 1.04
N LEU A 334 16.88 0.44 0.27
CA LEU A 334 16.95 1.86 -0.11
C LEU A 334 16.27 2.86 0.85
N ASN A 335 15.51 2.41 1.87
CA ASN A 335 14.82 3.36 2.76
C ASN A 335 15.34 3.28 4.21
N ASP A 336 16.55 3.78 4.44
CA ASP A 336 17.05 4.12 5.79
C ASP A 336 16.38 5.41 6.29
N VAL A 337 15.05 5.45 6.23
CA VAL A 337 14.24 6.58 6.70
C VAL A 337 14.03 6.40 8.19
N ASN A 338 14.54 7.35 8.96
CA ASN A 338 14.35 7.36 10.41
C ASN A 338 12.98 7.99 10.71
N TYR A 339 11.97 7.17 10.94
CA TYR A 339 10.64 7.63 11.31
C TYR A 339 10.63 8.17 12.74
N ASP A 340 9.83 9.22 12.99
CA ASP A 340 9.63 9.73 14.36
C ASP A 340 9.04 8.62 15.23
N LYS A 341 9.62 8.42 16.41
CA LYS A 341 9.20 7.43 17.41
C LYS A 341 7.72 7.58 17.77
N LYS A 342 7.18 8.80 17.72
CA LYS A 342 5.75 9.07 17.94
C LYS A 342 4.84 8.37 16.94
N VAL A 343 5.27 8.22 15.68
CA VAL A 343 4.51 7.51 14.64
C VAL A 343 4.48 6.02 14.95
N ILE A 344 5.62 5.46 15.35
CA ILE A 344 5.75 4.06 15.76
C ILE A 344 4.85 3.78 16.97
N ASP A 345 4.91 4.62 18.01
CA ASP A 345 4.09 4.45 19.21
C ASP A 345 2.58 4.54 18.91
N SER A 346 2.18 5.48 18.04
CA SER A 346 0.79 5.64 17.62
C SER A 346 0.29 4.45 16.79
N MET A 347 1.17 3.84 16.01
CA MET A 347 0.88 2.65 15.21
C MET A 347 0.65 1.41 16.07
N MET A 348 1.40 1.24 17.16
CA MET A 348 1.30 0.06 18.04
C MET A 348 -0.07 -0.10 18.73
N GLU A 349 -0.84 0.99 18.83
CA GLU A 349 -2.18 0.95 19.43
C GLU A 349 -3.27 0.62 18.43
N ASN A 350 -2.96 0.64 17.13
CA ASN A 350 -3.91 0.33 16.07
C ASN A 350 -3.92 -1.18 15.76
N GLU A 351 -4.94 -1.88 16.27
CA GLU A 351 -5.13 -3.32 16.06
C GLU A 351 -5.36 -3.71 14.58
N ASN A 352 -5.70 -2.77 13.69
CA ASN A 352 -5.89 -3.05 12.26
C ASN A 352 -4.57 -3.26 11.51
N HIS A 353 -3.47 -2.69 12.01
CA HIS A 353 -2.15 -2.78 11.38
C HIS A 353 -1.11 -3.52 12.25
N PHE A 354 -1.37 -3.66 13.56
CA PHE A 354 -0.52 -4.40 14.48
C PHE A 354 -1.29 -5.57 15.11
N SER A 355 -0.79 -6.79 14.90
CA SER A 355 -1.35 -7.97 15.55
C SER A 355 -1.16 -7.90 17.07
N LYS A 356 -2.08 -8.53 17.83
CA LYS A 356 -1.96 -8.64 19.29
C LYS A 356 -0.62 -9.26 19.71
N ASP A 357 -0.14 -10.22 18.92
CA ASP A 357 1.13 -10.90 19.18
C ASP A 357 2.34 -9.97 19.02
N LEU A 358 2.35 -9.09 18.01
CA LEU A 358 3.41 -8.09 17.82
C LEU A 358 3.43 -7.07 18.96
N LYS A 359 2.25 -6.64 19.44
CA LYS A 359 2.15 -5.77 20.62
C LYS A 359 2.69 -6.44 21.87
N GLU A 360 2.42 -7.73 22.04
CA GLU A 360 2.97 -8.52 23.15
C GLU A 360 4.50 -8.65 23.07
N VAL A 361 5.06 -8.89 21.89
CA VAL A 361 6.51 -8.91 21.64
C VAL A 361 7.14 -7.59 22.06
N PHE A 362 6.56 -6.46 21.68
CA PHE A 362 7.10 -5.15 22.05
C PHE A 362 7.06 -4.91 23.57
N ASN A 363 5.92 -5.20 24.20
CA ASN A 363 5.78 -5.06 25.65
C ASN A 363 6.79 -5.94 26.40
N LYS A 364 6.97 -7.20 25.94
CA LYS A 364 7.99 -8.11 26.49
C LYS A 364 9.41 -7.60 26.27
N SER A 365 9.70 -6.98 25.13
CA SER A 365 11.00 -6.35 24.88
C SER A 365 11.30 -5.27 25.91
N LYS A 366 10.34 -4.35 26.14
CA LYS A 366 10.47 -3.30 27.15
C LYS A 366 10.73 -3.88 28.54
N THR A 367 9.96 -4.89 28.94
CA THR A 367 10.17 -5.59 30.22
C THR A 367 11.54 -6.27 30.31
N ILE A 368 12.05 -6.87 29.22
CA ILE A 368 13.40 -7.47 29.18
C ILE A 368 14.46 -6.38 29.32
N GLN A 369 14.29 -5.22 28.69
CA GLN A 369 15.19 -4.08 28.80
C GLN A 369 15.22 -3.52 30.23
N ASP A 370 14.06 -3.34 30.86
CA ASP A 370 13.98 -2.85 32.23
C ASP A 370 14.62 -3.85 33.20
N ASN A 371 14.38 -5.16 33.01
CA ASN A 371 15.05 -6.22 33.75
C ASN A 371 16.57 -6.22 33.55
N LEU A 372 17.04 -6.05 32.31
CA LEU A 372 18.47 -5.99 32.03
C LEU A 372 19.11 -4.76 32.67
N SER A 373 18.44 -3.61 32.61
CA SER A 373 18.87 -2.37 33.24
C SER A 373 18.99 -2.54 34.76
N ARG A 374 17.98 -3.14 35.40
CA ARG A 374 18.01 -3.52 36.82
C ARG A 374 19.18 -4.44 37.14
N VAL A 375 19.40 -5.46 36.31
CA VAL A 375 20.49 -6.42 36.49
C VAL A 375 21.86 -5.74 36.42
N ILE A 376 22.09 -4.86 35.44
CA ILE A 376 23.33 -4.10 35.30
C ILE A 376 23.52 -3.16 36.49
N TRP A 377 22.45 -2.48 36.91
CA TRP A 377 22.47 -1.56 38.04
C TRP A 377 22.79 -2.27 39.35
N ASN A 378 22.09 -3.36 39.67
CA ASN A 378 22.37 -4.21 40.83
C ASN A 378 23.79 -4.77 40.78
N GLY A 379 24.28 -5.17 39.60
CA GLY A 379 25.66 -5.58 39.40
C GLY A 379 26.66 -4.49 39.77
N ASN A 380 26.42 -3.26 39.30
CA ASN A 380 27.28 -2.12 39.62
C ASN A 380 27.21 -1.76 41.13
N ILE A 381 26.05 -1.90 41.79
CA ILE A 381 25.91 -1.74 43.26
C ILE A 381 26.67 -2.84 44.01
N ALA A 382 26.59 -4.10 43.58
CA ALA A 382 27.34 -5.17 44.24
C ALA A 382 28.86 -4.95 44.14
N GLN A 383 29.33 -4.47 42.98
CA GLN A 383 30.74 -4.11 42.78
C GLN A 383 31.16 -2.86 43.57
N SER A 384 30.26 -1.92 43.86
CA SER A 384 30.58 -0.74 44.69
C SER A 384 30.95 -1.13 46.12
N LYS A 385 30.28 -2.15 46.67
CA LYS A 385 30.47 -2.64 48.04
C LYS A 385 31.70 -3.53 48.26
N LEU A 386 32.19 -4.18 47.21
CA LEU A 386 33.33 -5.11 47.29
C LEU A 386 34.65 -4.37 46.99
N ASN A 387 35.58 -4.38 47.95
CA ASN A 387 36.98 -3.98 47.75
C ASN A 387 37.77 -5.13 47.07
N SER A 388 37.33 -5.56 45.89
CA SER A 388 37.96 -6.67 45.15
C SER A 388 39.00 -6.16 44.14
N SER A 389 40.05 -6.94 43.89
CA SER A 389 41.03 -6.69 42.83
C SER A 389 40.45 -6.78 41.41
N ASN A 390 39.25 -7.38 41.26
CA ASN A 390 38.60 -7.64 39.97
C ASN A 390 37.54 -6.60 39.58
N ARG A 391 37.35 -5.55 40.38
CA ARG A 391 36.33 -4.50 40.18
C ARG A 391 36.34 -3.87 38.77
N GLY A 392 37.51 -3.61 38.20
CA GLY A 392 37.65 -3.03 36.86
C GLY A 392 37.19 -3.98 35.75
N PHE A 393 37.50 -5.27 35.89
CA PHE A 393 37.04 -6.31 34.97
C PHE A 393 35.51 -6.46 35.03
N SER A 394 34.94 -6.53 36.24
CA SER A 394 33.51 -6.69 36.43
C SER A 394 32.68 -5.51 35.92
N LYS A 395 33.13 -4.27 36.13
CA LYS A 395 32.49 -3.08 35.54
C LYS A 395 32.56 -3.08 34.01
N SER A 396 33.67 -3.53 33.43
CA SER A 396 33.83 -3.62 31.97
C SER A 396 32.89 -4.68 31.39
N LEU A 397 32.72 -5.82 32.06
CA LEU A 397 31.79 -6.87 31.64
C LEU A 397 30.33 -6.40 31.70
N LEU A 398 29.93 -5.71 32.78
CA LEU A 398 28.58 -5.13 32.92
C LEU A 398 28.28 -4.09 31.83
N ASN A 399 29.29 -3.30 31.46
CA ASN A 399 29.18 -2.33 30.37
C ASN A 399 28.98 -3.05 29.02
N GLU A 400 29.77 -4.09 28.72
CA GLU A 400 29.60 -4.89 27.51
C GLU A 400 28.25 -5.61 27.45
N ILE A 401 27.73 -6.08 28.59
CA ILE A 401 26.37 -6.61 28.71
C ILE A 401 25.33 -5.54 28.35
N GLY A 402 25.51 -4.31 28.83
CA GLY A 402 24.66 -3.16 28.49
C GLY A 402 24.69 -2.83 26.99
N ILE A 403 25.88 -2.75 26.39
CA ILE A 403 26.06 -2.52 24.94
C ILE A 403 25.36 -3.61 24.14
N THR A 404 25.57 -4.87 24.51
CA THR A 404 24.94 -6.01 23.84
C THR A 404 23.41 -5.96 23.96
N GLY A 405 22.88 -5.56 25.11
CA GLY A 405 21.45 -5.29 25.31
C GLY A 405 20.89 -4.17 24.44
N THR A 406 21.60 -3.05 24.31
CA THR A 406 21.19 -1.93 23.42
C THR A 406 21.12 -2.37 21.96
N LYS A 407 22.12 -3.11 21.48
CA LYS A 407 22.18 -3.63 20.11
C LYS A 407 21.00 -4.56 19.83
N ALA A 408 20.74 -5.49 20.75
CA ALA A 408 19.58 -6.37 20.70
C ALA A 408 18.26 -5.61 20.50
N ASN A 409 18.05 -4.52 21.23
CA ASN A 409 16.83 -3.72 21.11
C ASN A 409 16.79 -2.89 19.81
N SER A 410 17.93 -2.41 19.32
CA SER A 410 18.00 -1.69 18.05
C SER A 410 17.57 -2.57 16.86
N SER A 411 17.91 -3.85 16.87
CA SER A 411 17.43 -4.82 15.88
C SER A 411 15.91 -5.00 15.94
N LEU A 412 15.29 -4.89 17.12
CA LEU A 412 13.82 -4.92 17.28
C LEU A 412 13.15 -3.66 16.71
N ASN A 413 13.76 -2.48 16.89
CA ASN A 413 13.21 -1.22 16.36
C ASN A 413 13.25 -1.15 14.82
N ASN A 414 14.22 -1.81 14.17
CA ASN A 414 14.31 -1.84 12.71
C ASN A 414 13.10 -2.54 12.06
N LEU A 415 12.41 -3.45 12.76
CA LEU A 415 11.18 -4.09 12.26
C LEU A 415 10.04 -3.10 12.07
N ASN A 416 9.89 -2.14 12.99
CA ASN A 416 8.85 -1.12 12.87
C ASN A 416 9.04 -0.30 11.59
N LYS A 417 10.30 -0.05 11.21
CA LYS A 417 10.63 0.61 9.93
C LYS A 417 10.17 -0.23 8.74
N THR A 418 10.39 -1.55 8.77
CA THR A 418 9.95 -2.47 7.71
C THR A 418 8.43 -2.46 7.54
N ILE A 419 7.66 -2.50 8.63
CA ILE A 419 6.18 -2.48 8.55
C ILE A 419 5.68 -1.14 7.99
N ILE A 420 6.19 -0.01 8.48
CA ILE A 420 5.83 1.32 7.96
C ILE A 420 6.16 1.44 6.48
N SER A 421 7.36 1.00 6.08
CA SER A 421 7.76 1.00 4.66
C SER A 421 6.84 0.12 3.81
N SER A 422 6.30 -0.97 4.36
CA SER A 422 5.30 -1.79 3.68
C SER A 422 4.01 -1.01 3.43
N ILE A 423 3.45 -0.36 4.45
CA ILE A 423 2.21 0.41 4.32
C ILE A 423 2.36 1.55 3.29
N LEU A 424 3.50 2.23 3.29
CA LEU A 424 3.79 3.28 2.30
C LEU A 424 3.82 2.74 0.88
N LYS A 425 4.52 1.62 0.66
CA LYS A 425 4.53 0.94 -0.64
C LYS A 425 3.13 0.50 -1.07
N ASP A 426 2.33 -0.03 -0.15
CA ASP A 426 0.95 -0.42 -0.44
C ASP A 426 0.12 0.79 -0.90
N SER A 427 0.22 1.92 -0.20
CA SER A 427 -0.50 3.14 -0.60
C SER A 427 -0.06 3.67 -1.98
N GLU A 428 1.24 3.64 -2.27
CA GLU A 428 1.80 4.06 -3.56
C GLU A 428 1.32 3.18 -4.71
N PHE A 429 1.33 1.88 -4.46
CA PHE A 429 0.89 0.87 -5.42
C PHE A 429 -0.61 0.99 -5.73
N LEU A 430 -1.45 1.11 -4.70
CA LEU A 430 -2.90 1.31 -4.85
C LEU A 430 -3.21 2.62 -5.60
N SER A 431 -2.46 3.70 -5.33
CA SER A 431 -2.65 4.97 -6.03
C SER A 431 -2.29 4.86 -7.52
N SER A 432 -1.24 4.09 -7.84
CA SER A 432 -0.82 3.83 -9.22
C SER A 432 -1.85 3.01 -9.98
N LEU A 433 -2.46 2.01 -9.36
CA LEU A 433 -3.53 1.24 -10.00
C LEU A 433 -4.73 2.14 -10.34
N ALA A 434 -5.20 2.91 -9.36
CA ALA A 434 -6.38 3.73 -9.54
C ALA A 434 -6.24 4.72 -10.71
N ILE A 435 -5.05 5.32 -10.89
CA ILE A 435 -4.84 6.23 -12.01
C ILE A 435 -4.74 5.50 -13.36
N ASP A 436 -4.14 4.31 -13.39
CA ASP A 436 -4.04 3.50 -14.61
C ASP A 436 -5.43 3.04 -15.09
N ILE A 437 -6.30 2.61 -14.16
CA ILE A 437 -7.69 2.26 -14.48
C ILE A 437 -8.44 3.48 -15.02
N MET A 438 -8.23 4.65 -14.41
CA MET A 438 -8.86 5.90 -14.85
C MET A 438 -8.40 6.32 -16.26
N ASP A 439 -7.10 6.34 -16.54
CA ASP A 439 -6.58 6.79 -17.85
C ASP A 439 -7.05 5.86 -18.99
N ARG A 440 -7.08 4.54 -18.76
CA ARG A 440 -7.64 3.57 -19.74
C ARG A 440 -9.12 3.80 -19.98
N ASN A 441 -9.87 4.03 -18.90
CA ASN A 441 -11.28 4.32 -19.02
C ASN A 441 -11.49 5.56 -19.90
N LEU A 442 -10.81 6.66 -19.59
CA LEU A 442 -10.98 7.91 -20.32
C LEU A 442 -10.44 7.87 -21.77
N TYR A 443 -9.44 7.04 -22.07
CA TYR A 443 -8.96 6.78 -23.43
C TYR A 443 -10.11 6.34 -24.36
N GLU A 444 -10.96 5.41 -23.93
CA GLU A 444 -12.07 4.95 -24.78
C GLU A 444 -13.08 6.07 -25.06
N ARG A 445 -13.27 7.03 -24.15
CA ARG A 445 -14.25 8.13 -24.31
C ARG A 445 -13.78 9.10 -25.38
N ALA A 446 -12.47 9.30 -25.46
CA ALA A 446 -11.83 10.05 -26.53
C ALA A 446 -11.93 9.31 -27.88
N ASN A 447 -11.91 7.99 -27.90
CA ASN A 447 -12.10 7.21 -29.14
C ASN A 447 -13.55 7.25 -29.60
N ASP A 448 -14.48 7.02 -28.68
CA ASP A 448 -15.91 6.93 -28.94
C ASP A 448 -16.46 8.21 -29.56
N CYS A 449 -16.10 9.39 -29.03
CA CYS A 449 -16.57 10.65 -29.62
C CYS A 449 -16.06 10.83 -31.04
N ARG A 450 -14.79 10.51 -31.30
CA ARG A 450 -14.16 10.62 -32.62
C ARG A 450 -14.77 9.64 -33.61
N TRP A 451 -15.05 8.42 -33.19
CA TRP A 451 -15.63 7.40 -34.05
C TRP A 451 -17.09 7.71 -34.40
N TRP A 452 -17.91 8.07 -33.41
CA TRP A 452 -19.33 8.35 -33.64
C TRP A 452 -19.57 9.66 -34.41
N ALA A 453 -18.63 10.60 -34.39
CA ALA A 453 -18.62 11.75 -35.29
C ALA A 453 -18.50 11.37 -36.78
N LEU A 454 -17.99 10.18 -37.09
CA LEU A 454 -17.80 9.68 -38.46
C LEU A 454 -18.96 8.82 -38.97
N THR A 455 -20.06 8.71 -38.20
CA THR A 455 -21.27 8.03 -38.64
C THR A 455 -21.79 8.64 -39.95
N SER A 456 -21.83 7.86 -41.02
CA SER A 456 -22.14 8.33 -42.38
C SER A 456 -23.52 9.01 -42.45
N SER A 457 -24.53 8.43 -41.81
CA SER A 457 -25.88 9.01 -41.71
C SER A 457 -25.87 10.40 -41.06
N PHE A 458 -25.06 10.61 -40.02
CA PHE A 458 -24.92 11.95 -39.43
C PHE A 458 -24.27 12.91 -40.41
N ARG A 459 -23.17 12.53 -41.05
CA ARG A 459 -22.45 13.41 -41.99
C ARG A 459 -23.33 13.82 -43.18
N GLU A 460 -24.10 12.90 -43.73
CA GLU A 460 -25.04 13.17 -44.83
C GLU A 460 -26.18 14.10 -44.40
N MET A 461 -26.80 13.85 -43.24
CA MET A 461 -27.86 14.72 -42.71
C MET A 461 -27.34 16.13 -42.38
N PHE A 462 -26.09 16.24 -41.92
CA PHE A 462 -25.44 17.51 -41.58
C PHE A 462 -24.94 18.28 -42.81
N ASP A 463 -24.80 17.65 -43.98
CA ASP A 463 -24.55 18.33 -45.25
C ASP A 463 -25.77 19.10 -45.77
N GLU A 464 -26.97 18.80 -45.26
CA GLU A 464 -28.22 19.49 -45.59
C GLU A 464 -28.86 20.13 -44.34
N PRO A 465 -28.37 21.29 -43.86
CA PRO A 465 -28.82 21.88 -42.59
C PRO A 465 -30.34 22.12 -42.49
N SER A 466 -31.02 22.33 -43.61
CA SER A 466 -32.47 22.52 -43.66
C SER A 466 -33.28 21.26 -43.34
N SER A 467 -32.70 20.06 -43.46
CA SER A 467 -33.37 18.78 -43.19
C SER A 467 -33.13 18.27 -41.76
N LEU A 468 -32.15 18.84 -41.02
CA LEU A 468 -31.77 18.39 -39.67
C LEU A 468 -32.94 18.31 -38.68
N ALA A 469 -33.85 19.29 -38.70
CA ALA A 469 -35.02 19.29 -37.82
C ALA A 469 -36.02 18.17 -38.14
N TYR A 470 -36.08 17.71 -39.40
CA TYR A 470 -36.92 16.60 -39.83
C TYR A 470 -36.29 15.25 -39.51
N ASN A 471 -34.95 15.20 -39.46
CA ASN A 471 -34.17 13.99 -39.18
C ASN A 471 -33.89 13.76 -37.68
N GLU A 472 -34.35 14.66 -36.79
CA GLU A 472 -34.12 14.57 -35.32
C GLU A 472 -34.46 13.19 -34.75
N LYS A 473 -35.61 12.60 -35.11
CA LYS A 473 -36.03 11.30 -34.61
C LYS A 473 -35.10 10.16 -35.02
N GLU A 474 -34.58 10.22 -36.23
CA GLU A 474 -33.67 9.22 -36.76
C GLU A 474 -32.31 9.30 -36.07
N ILE A 475 -31.77 10.52 -35.94
CA ILE A 475 -30.52 10.79 -35.21
C ILE A 475 -30.67 10.36 -33.73
N SER A 476 -31.75 10.75 -33.06
CA SER A 476 -32.05 10.35 -31.68
C SER A 476 -32.14 8.82 -31.53
N SER A 477 -32.71 8.10 -32.52
CA SER A 477 -32.78 6.63 -32.50
C SER A 477 -31.40 5.98 -32.61
N ILE A 478 -30.52 6.50 -33.48
CA ILE A 478 -29.14 6.00 -33.61
C ILE A 478 -28.37 6.27 -32.31
N LEU A 479 -28.44 7.49 -31.77
CA LEU A 479 -27.78 7.85 -30.52
C LEU A 479 -28.28 7.02 -29.34
N LYS A 480 -29.59 6.74 -29.26
CA LYS A 480 -30.17 5.88 -28.23
C LYS A 480 -29.64 4.46 -28.33
N TYR A 481 -29.63 3.87 -29.53
CA TYR A 481 -29.09 2.54 -29.75
C TYR A 481 -27.62 2.44 -29.32
N ILE A 482 -26.80 3.43 -29.69
CA ILE A 482 -25.40 3.49 -29.23
C ILE A 482 -25.33 3.58 -27.71
N ASN A 483 -26.09 4.49 -27.10
CA ASN A 483 -26.05 4.70 -25.66
C ASN A 483 -26.52 3.47 -24.86
N ASP A 484 -27.50 2.71 -25.35
CA ASP A 484 -28.02 1.51 -24.67
C ASP A 484 -26.99 0.36 -24.61
N LEU A 485 -25.98 0.36 -25.50
CA LEU A 485 -24.86 -0.60 -25.47
C LEU A 485 -23.83 -0.28 -24.38
N TYR A 486 -23.86 0.94 -23.81
CA TYR A 486 -22.87 1.43 -22.86
C TYR A 486 -23.51 1.92 -21.57
N THR A 487 -23.00 1.43 -20.45
CA THR A 487 -23.47 1.83 -19.11
C THR A 487 -22.74 3.04 -18.53
N VAL A 488 -21.84 3.64 -19.31
CA VAL A 488 -20.87 4.66 -18.86
C VAL A 488 -21.23 6.07 -19.29
N TYR A 489 -22.30 6.22 -20.07
CA TYR A 489 -22.78 7.46 -20.64
C TYR A 489 -24.19 7.76 -20.15
N THR A 490 -24.43 9.02 -19.77
CA THR A 490 -25.79 9.46 -19.40
C THR A 490 -26.57 9.99 -20.59
N ASN A 491 -25.86 10.64 -21.52
CA ASN A 491 -26.45 11.23 -22.70
C ASN A 491 -25.40 11.43 -23.80
N LEU A 492 -25.81 11.23 -25.05
CA LEU A 492 -25.07 11.57 -26.26
C LEU A 492 -25.83 12.70 -26.94
N ILE A 493 -25.14 13.75 -27.34
CA ILE A 493 -25.73 14.99 -27.87
C ILE A 493 -25.10 15.31 -29.21
N VAL A 494 -25.92 15.65 -30.19
CA VAL A 494 -25.45 16.12 -31.50
C VAL A 494 -25.96 17.54 -31.74
N PHE A 495 -25.09 18.44 -32.18
CA PHE A 495 -25.36 19.88 -32.33
C PHE A 495 -24.85 20.45 -33.66
N ASP A 496 -25.50 21.51 -34.14
CA ASP A 496 -25.14 22.20 -35.39
C ASP A 496 -24.01 23.24 -35.25
N LYS A 497 -23.65 23.93 -36.34
CA LYS A 497 -22.60 24.97 -36.36
C LYS A 497 -22.84 26.12 -35.39
N ASP A 498 -24.09 26.40 -35.05
CA ASP A 498 -24.47 27.47 -34.13
C ASP A 498 -24.48 26.97 -32.67
N GLY A 499 -24.12 25.70 -32.43
CA GLY A 499 -24.15 25.06 -31.12
C GLY A 499 -25.55 24.63 -30.68
N LYS A 500 -26.55 24.66 -31.58
CA LYS A 500 -27.92 24.25 -31.26
C LYS A 500 -28.02 22.73 -31.22
N ILE A 501 -28.56 22.21 -30.13
CA ILE A 501 -28.78 20.77 -29.95
C ILE A 501 -29.86 20.31 -30.94
N ILE A 502 -29.50 19.36 -31.79
CA ILE A 502 -30.38 18.75 -32.79
C ILE A 502 -31.07 17.51 -32.22
N ALA A 503 -30.32 16.65 -31.54
CA ALA A 503 -30.81 15.36 -31.04
C ALA A 503 -30.05 14.92 -29.78
N VAL A 504 -30.67 14.04 -29.00
CA VAL A 504 -30.12 13.45 -27.77
C VAL A 504 -30.42 11.95 -27.70
N SER A 505 -29.55 11.16 -27.05
CA SER A 505 -29.78 9.71 -26.87
C SER A 505 -30.82 9.42 -25.78
N ASN A 506 -30.85 10.22 -24.72
CA ASN A 506 -31.68 9.96 -23.56
C ASN A 506 -33.03 10.67 -23.67
N ASP A 507 -34.12 9.89 -23.65
CA ASP A 507 -35.49 10.41 -23.76
C ASP A 507 -35.85 11.42 -22.65
N ASN A 508 -35.27 11.27 -21.46
CA ASN A 508 -35.49 12.20 -20.33
C ASN A 508 -34.85 13.58 -20.59
N GLU A 509 -33.83 13.64 -21.44
CA GLU A 509 -33.07 14.84 -21.78
C GLU A 509 -33.61 15.53 -23.05
N LYS A 510 -34.73 15.07 -23.62
CA LYS A 510 -35.36 15.69 -24.82
C LYS A 510 -35.65 17.17 -24.67
N HIS A 511 -35.83 17.64 -23.43
CA HIS A 511 -36.04 19.05 -23.13
C HIS A 511 -34.82 19.95 -23.46
N LEU A 512 -33.65 19.35 -23.76
CA LEU A 512 -32.46 20.04 -24.24
C LEU A 512 -32.49 20.32 -25.75
N VAL A 513 -33.26 19.56 -26.53
CA VAL A 513 -33.34 19.72 -27.98
C VAL A 513 -33.81 21.13 -28.33
N GLY A 514 -33.09 21.78 -29.25
CA GLY A 514 -33.33 23.15 -29.67
C GLY A 514 -32.68 24.24 -28.81
N LYS A 515 -32.10 23.92 -27.65
CA LYS A 515 -31.27 24.85 -26.87
C LYS A 515 -29.90 25.03 -27.52
N VAL A 516 -29.27 26.16 -27.26
CA VAL A 516 -27.91 26.48 -27.74
C VAL A 516 -26.90 26.21 -26.62
N LEU A 517 -25.87 25.44 -26.93
CA LEU A 517 -24.72 25.21 -26.07
C LEU A 517 -23.77 26.42 -26.16
N SER A 518 -23.53 27.07 -25.04
CA SER A 518 -22.68 28.28 -24.96
C SER A 518 -21.32 28.02 -24.32
N GLN A 519 -20.98 26.76 -24.06
CA GLN A 519 -19.75 26.37 -23.38
C GLN A 519 -18.53 26.48 -24.31
N ASN A 520 -17.35 26.79 -23.75
CA ASN A 520 -16.14 27.01 -24.54
C ASN A 520 -15.73 25.83 -25.43
N TRP A 521 -15.97 24.61 -24.95
CA TRP A 521 -15.63 23.37 -25.68
C TRP A 521 -16.42 23.21 -26.99
N VAL A 522 -17.58 23.87 -27.13
CA VAL A 522 -18.33 23.91 -28.40
C VAL A 522 -17.50 24.63 -29.47
N GLY A 523 -16.95 25.80 -29.12
CA GLY A 523 -16.07 26.56 -30.00
C GLY A 523 -14.76 25.84 -30.29
N ASP A 524 -14.22 25.09 -29.32
CA ASP A 524 -13.01 24.29 -29.51
C ASP A 524 -13.24 23.08 -30.42
N THR A 525 -14.45 22.51 -30.42
CA THR A 525 -14.85 21.43 -31.35
C THR A 525 -14.72 21.89 -32.81
N PHE A 526 -15.03 23.15 -33.09
CA PHE A 526 -14.91 23.72 -34.44
C PHE A 526 -13.48 24.14 -34.82
N LYS A 527 -12.50 24.01 -33.93
CA LYS A 527 -11.07 24.27 -34.20
C LYS A 527 -10.27 22.99 -34.47
N LEU A 528 -10.89 21.82 -34.32
CA LEU A 528 -10.24 20.53 -34.56
C LEU A 528 -9.78 20.44 -36.02
N GLN A 529 -8.55 20.00 -36.26
CA GLN A 529 -7.93 20.03 -37.59
C GLN A 529 -8.28 18.80 -38.45
N ASP A 530 -8.39 17.64 -37.83
CA ASP A 530 -8.70 16.38 -38.51
C ASP A 530 -9.70 15.52 -37.71
N THR A 531 -9.89 14.26 -38.13
CA THR A 531 -10.82 13.28 -37.55
C THR A 531 -10.23 12.53 -36.34
N GLN A 532 -8.94 12.70 -36.07
CA GLN A 532 -8.21 12.10 -34.95
C GLN A 532 -8.16 13.04 -33.76
N GLU A 533 -8.39 14.34 -33.95
CA GLU A 533 -8.48 15.30 -32.86
C GLU A 533 -9.85 15.26 -32.14
N TYR A 534 -9.82 15.57 -30.85
CA TYR A 534 -10.97 15.70 -29.98
C TYR A 534 -10.71 16.79 -28.94
N CYS A 535 -11.76 17.28 -28.29
CA CYS A 535 -11.61 18.18 -27.15
C CYS A 535 -12.47 17.70 -25.98
N VAL A 536 -12.07 18.06 -24.77
CA VAL A 536 -12.75 17.66 -23.53
C VAL A 536 -13.06 18.91 -22.73
N SER A 537 -14.26 18.96 -22.14
CA SER A 537 -14.61 20.02 -21.19
C SER A 537 -13.70 20.00 -19.96
N LYS A 538 -13.68 21.11 -19.22
CA LYS A 538 -13.18 21.09 -17.84
C LYS A 538 -14.09 20.19 -16.99
N PHE A 539 -13.56 19.68 -15.88
CA PHE A 539 -14.36 18.98 -14.87
C PHE A 539 -15.13 19.99 -14.02
N GLU A 540 -16.32 20.39 -14.48
CA GLU A 540 -17.13 21.44 -13.86
C GLU A 540 -18.61 21.07 -13.84
N LYS A 541 -19.36 21.71 -12.94
CA LYS A 541 -20.80 21.51 -12.82
C LYS A 541 -21.50 21.93 -14.10
N THR A 542 -22.32 21.04 -14.65
CA THR A 542 -23.03 21.28 -15.91
C THR A 542 -24.50 20.89 -15.83
N ASN A 543 -25.35 21.68 -16.49
CA ASN A 543 -26.77 21.38 -16.63
C ASN A 543 -27.03 20.15 -17.52
N LEU A 544 -26.03 19.69 -18.26
CA LEU A 544 -26.08 18.46 -19.06
C LEU A 544 -25.98 17.18 -18.20
N TYR A 545 -25.65 17.32 -16.92
CA TYR A 545 -25.44 16.20 -16.00
C TYR A 545 -25.94 16.56 -14.59
N ASN A 546 -27.24 16.83 -14.45
CA ASN A 546 -27.90 17.09 -13.16
C ASN A 546 -27.23 18.18 -12.27
N ASN A 547 -26.53 19.16 -12.85
CA ASN A 547 -25.71 20.17 -12.16
C ASN A 547 -24.56 19.59 -11.31
N GLU A 548 -24.14 18.36 -11.60
CA GLU A 548 -22.96 17.71 -11.05
C GLU A 548 -21.76 17.89 -11.99
N SER A 549 -20.55 17.65 -11.49
CA SER A 549 -19.32 17.81 -12.27
C SER A 549 -19.05 16.58 -13.14
N THR A 550 -18.78 16.79 -14.44
CA THR A 550 -18.39 15.72 -15.36
C THR A 550 -17.46 16.20 -16.47
N TYR A 551 -16.94 15.25 -17.26
CA TYR A 551 -16.27 15.49 -18.51
C TYR A 551 -17.24 15.31 -19.68
N VAL A 552 -17.20 16.26 -20.62
CA VAL A 552 -17.91 16.17 -21.91
C VAL A 552 -16.87 16.02 -23.01
N TYR A 553 -16.86 14.86 -23.67
CA TYR A 553 -15.94 14.56 -24.76
C TYR A 553 -16.58 14.93 -26.09
N CYS A 554 -15.88 15.70 -26.91
CA CYS A 554 -16.45 16.26 -28.14
C CYS A 554 -15.57 16.01 -29.35
N ALA A 555 -16.23 15.79 -30.49
CA ALA A 555 -15.59 15.66 -31.79
C ALA A 555 -16.44 16.33 -32.88
N ALA A 556 -15.80 16.72 -33.98
CA ALA A 556 -16.42 17.43 -35.08
C ALA A 556 -17.12 16.48 -36.06
N ILE A 557 -18.40 16.74 -36.35
CA ILE A 557 -19.11 16.08 -37.46
C ILE A 557 -18.74 16.85 -38.73
N ARG A 558 -17.93 16.21 -39.58
CA ARG A 558 -17.38 16.78 -40.82
C ARG A 558 -18.24 16.41 -42.03
N SER A 559 -18.24 17.26 -43.05
CA SER A 559 -18.99 17.04 -44.29
C SER A 559 -18.65 15.70 -44.93
N SER A 560 -19.63 15.00 -45.51
CA SER A 560 -19.37 13.74 -46.24
C SER A 560 -18.56 13.95 -47.52
N LYS A 561 -18.51 15.20 -48.02
CA LYS A 561 -17.87 15.58 -49.29
C LYS A 561 -16.46 16.13 -49.10
N ASP A 562 -16.19 16.80 -47.99
CA ASP A 562 -14.91 17.44 -47.68
C ASP A 562 -14.67 17.46 -46.16
N ASP A 563 -13.72 16.63 -45.70
CA ASP A 563 -13.38 16.50 -44.27
C ASP A 563 -12.84 17.81 -43.66
N SER A 564 -12.39 18.78 -44.46
CA SER A 564 -11.97 20.10 -43.94
C SER A 564 -13.14 20.95 -43.44
N ILE A 565 -14.37 20.62 -43.87
CA ILE A 565 -15.58 21.37 -43.51
C ILE A 565 -16.26 20.71 -42.30
N ILE A 566 -16.35 21.43 -41.20
CA ILE A 566 -17.11 20.99 -40.02
C ILE A 566 -18.55 21.48 -40.12
N ASN A 567 -19.53 20.57 -40.03
CA ASN A 567 -20.96 20.83 -40.12
C ASN A 567 -21.71 20.80 -38.79
N GLY A 568 -21.12 20.19 -37.77
CA GLY A 568 -21.65 20.16 -36.41
C GLY A 568 -20.67 19.47 -35.48
N GLY A 569 -21.16 19.01 -34.34
CA GLY A 569 -20.38 18.24 -33.39
C GLY A 569 -21.21 17.21 -32.65
N ILE A 570 -20.51 16.22 -32.11
CA ILE A 570 -21.04 15.27 -31.14
C ILE A 570 -20.40 15.56 -29.78
N ALA A 571 -21.18 15.48 -28.72
CA ALA A 571 -20.78 15.63 -27.34
C ALA A 571 -21.28 14.43 -26.52
N ILE A 572 -20.36 13.74 -25.85
CA ILE A 572 -20.63 12.59 -25.00
C ILE A 572 -20.55 13.05 -23.55
N VAL A 573 -21.65 12.88 -22.80
CA VAL A 573 -21.72 13.20 -21.37
C VAL A 573 -21.37 11.96 -20.55
N PHE A 574 -20.15 11.95 -20.00
CA PHE A 574 -19.65 10.83 -19.19
C PHE A 574 -20.39 10.74 -17.84
N ASP A 575 -20.73 9.53 -17.40
CA ASP A 575 -21.34 9.30 -16.09
C ASP A 575 -20.28 9.27 -14.97
N SER A 576 -19.61 10.42 -14.76
CA SER A 576 -18.39 10.52 -13.95
C SER A 576 -18.54 10.03 -12.50
N LYS A 577 -19.65 10.35 -11.85
CA LYS A 577 -19.84 10.15 -10.40
C LYS A 577 -19.81 8.67 -10.00
N PRO A 578 -20.69 7.79 -10.53
CA PRO A 578 -20.62 6.37 -10.20
C PRO A 578 -19.38 5.70 -10.78
N GLN A 579 -18.94 6.09 -11.99
CA GLN A 579 -17.83 5.43 -12.68
C GLN A 579 -16.50 5.67 -11.94
N PHE A 580 -16.15 6.91 -11.59
CA PHE A 580 -14.92 7.17 -10.85
C PHE A 580 -14.95 6.60 -9.44
N LYS A 581 -16.11 6.57 -8.79
CA LYS A 581 -16.24 5.94 -7.47
C LYS A 581 -15.98 4.44 -7.54
N ALA A 582 -16.60 3.75 -8.50
CA ALA A 582 -16.38 2.32 -8.73
C ALA A 582 -14.90 2.01 -9.00
N MET A 583 -14.23 2.81 -9.86
CA MET A 583 -12.80 2.64 -10.13
C MET A 583 -11.94 2.72 -8.87
N LEU A 584 -12.23 3.67 -7.97
CA LEU A 584 -11.49 3.78 -6.70
C LEU A 584 -11.81 2.59 -5.77
N GLU A 585 -13.08 2.20 -5.66
CA GLU A 585 -13.51 1.08 -4.81
C GLU A 585 -12.91 -0.27 -5.27
N ASP A 586 -12.82 -0.49 -6.59
CA ASP A 586 -12.24 -1.70 -7.19
C ASP A 586 -10.74 -1.84 -6.88
N CYS A 587 -10.04 -0.72 -6.67
CA CYS A 587 -8.62 -0.72 -6.33
C CYS A 587 -8.36 -1.04 -4.85
N LEU A 588 -9.28 -0.65 -3.96
CA LEU A 588 -9.04 -0.76 -2.53
C LEU A 588 -9.25 -2.20 -2.03
N PRO A 589 -8.44 -2.68 -1.06
CA PRO A 589 -8.71 -3.95 -0.40
C PRO A 589 -10.07 -3.91 0.30
N THR A 590 -10.77 -5.06 0.36
CA THR A 590 -12.14 -5.20 0.91
C THR A 590 -12.36 -4.40 2.19
N LYS A 591 -13.37 -3.50 2.16
CA LYS A 591 -13.86 -2.61 3.23
C LYS A 591 -13.07 -2.67 4.56
N ASN A 592 -11.88 -2.05 4.57
CA ASN A 592 -11.18 -1.73 5.79
C ASN A 592 -11.54 -0.32 6.24
N ASP A 593 -12.19 -0.22 7.40
CA ASP A 593 -12.48 1.06 8.08
C ASP A 593 -11.14 1.75 8.43
N GLY A 594 -10.65 2.59 7.51
CA GLY A 594 -9.34 3.25 7.65
C GLY A 594 -8.61 3.51 6.34
N VAL A 595 -9.06 2.94 5.23
CA VAL A 595 -8.49 3.19 3.90
C VAL A 595 -9.48 3.96 3.03
N TYR A 596 -9.02 5.04 2.39
CA TYR A 596 -9.84 5.81 1.46
C TYR A 596 -8.98 6.42 0.35
N ALA A 597 -9.59 6.68 -0.80
CA ALA A 597 -8.90 7.13 -1.99
C ALA A 597 -9.59 8.34 -2.64
N PHE A 598 -8.83 9.08 -3.45
CA PHE A 598 -9.29 10.25 -4.17
C PHE A 598 -8.71 10.31 -5.59
N PHE A 599 -9.49 10.87 -6.51
CA PHE A 599 -8.95 11.53 -7.69
C PHE A 599 -9.01 13.03 -7.49
N THR A 600 -7.95 13.74 -7.89
CA THR A 600 -7.88 15.20 -7.79
C THR A 600 -7.21 15.80 -9.03
N ASN A 601 -7.47 17.08 -9.30
CA ASN A 601 -6.66 17.84 -10.26
C ASN A 601 -5.46 18.51 -9.55
N ARG A 602 -4.56 19.13 -10.32
CA ARG A 602 -3.42 19.89 -9.77
C ARG A 602 -3.82 21.06 -8.88
N ASP A 603 -5.02 21.62 -9.05
CA ASP A 603 -5.54 22.72 -8.22
C ASP A 603 -6.04 22.25 -6.84
N LYS A 604 -5.87 20.95 -6.53
CA LYS A 604 -6.32 20.23 -5.34
C LYS A 604 -7.83 20.01 -5.26
N THR A 605 -8.57 20.23 -6.33
CA THR A 605 -10.01 19.97 -6.38
C THR A 605 -10.26 18.47 -6.49
N ILE A 606 -11.12 17.95 -5.62
CA ILE A 606 -11.53 16.54 -5.59
C ILE A 606 -12.45 16.26 -6.80
N ILE A 607 -12.03 15.32 -7.64
CA ILE A 607 -12.80 14.79 -8.77
C ILE A 607 -13.70 13.64 -8.31
N SER A 608 -13.20 12.76 -7.44
CA SER A 608 -13.93 11.64 -6.86
C SER A 608 -13.30 11.19 -5.54
N THR A 609 -14.08 10.52 -4.69
CA THR A 609 -13.62 9.97 -3.41
C THR A 609 -14.42 8.74 -3.00
N THR A 610 -13.79 7.84 -2.25
CA THR A 610 -14.48 6.71 -1.58
C THR A 610 -14.93 7.06 -0.15
N SER A 611 -14.52 8.20 0.38
CA SER A 611 -14.88 8.61 1.75
C SER A 611 -16.12 9.50 1.76
N GLU A 612 -17.10 9.17 2.61
CA GLU A 612 -18.31 9.99 2.80
C GLU A 612 -18.02 11.33 3.50
N LYS A 613 -16.81 11.53 4.02
CA LYS A 613 -16.42 12.77 4.73
C LYS A 613 -16.06 13.93 3.80
N TYR A 614 -15.87 13.66 2.51
CA TYR A 614 -15.42 14.65 1.54
C TYR A 614 -16.40 14.76 0.39
N GLU A 615 -16.64 15.99 -0.06
CA GLU A 615 -17.53 16.26 -1.18
C GLU A 615 -16.73 16.46 -2.47
N VAL A 616 -17.27 15.96 -3.59
CA VAL A 616 -16.71 16.20 -4.92
C VAL A 616 -16.78 17.70 -5.24
N GLY A 617 -15.70 18.25 -5.80
CA GLY A 617 -15.53 19.68 -6.07
C GLY A 617 -14.96 20.48 -4.90
N SER A 618 -14.85 19.91 -3.69
CA SER A 618 -14.13 20.53 -2.59
C SER A 618 -12.60 20.39 -2.75
N ARG A 619 -11.84 21.08 -1.91
CA ARG A 619 -10.36 21.11 -1.99
C ARG A 619 -9.74 20.12 -1.00
N LEU A 620 -8.81 19.28 -1.47
CA LEU A 620 -8.03 18.39 -0.61
C LEU A 620 -6.88 19.18 0.03
N GLU A 621 -7.03 19.49 1.32
CA GLU A 621 -6.03 20.25 2.08
C GLU A 621 -4.88 19.35 2.57
N ILE A 622 -3.84 19.27 1.76
CA ILE A 622 -2.51 18.69 2.07
C ILE A 622 -1.40 19.53 1.41
N GLU A 623 -0.15 19.22 1.74
CA GLU A 623 1.05 19.93 1.24
C GLU A 623 1.11 19.98 -0.30
N ASP A 624 1.60 21.10 -0.85
CA ASP A 624 1.66 21.34 -2.30
C ASP A 624 2.53 20.33 -3.05
N LYS A 625 3.59 19.82 -2.40
CA LYS A 625 4.54 18.86 -2.99
C LYS A 625 3.87 17.63 -3.61
N PHE A 626 2.73 17.19 -3.06
CA PHE A 626 1.99 16.04 -3.58
C PHE A 626 1.27 16.32 -4.91
N PHE A 627 0.99 17.59 -5.23
CA PHE A 627 0.30 18.01 -6.46
C PHE A 627 1.26 18.48 -7.57
N GLU A 628 2.53 18.69 -7.22
CA GLU A 628 3.60 19.14 -8.12
C GLU A 628 4.33 17.99 -8.85
N LEU A 629 3.90 16.74 -8.63
CA LEU A 629 4.46 15.55 -9.28
C LEU A 629 4.37 15.64 -10.81
N LYS A 630 5.42 15.23 -11.53
CA LYS A 630 5.37 15.13 -13.00
C LYS A 630 4.55 13.92 -13.41
N ASN A 631 4.12 13.90 -14.67
CA ASN A 631 3.31 12.81 -15.21
C ASN A 631 4.05 11.48 -15.08
N GLY A 632 3.41 10.48 -14.46
CA GLY A 632 4.00 9.19 -14.14
C GLY A 632 4.86 9.13 -12.87
N GLU A 633 5.16 10.26 -12.21
CA GLU A 633 5.86 10.25 -10.92
C GLU A 633 4.91 9.83 -9.78
N LYS A 634 5.53 9.22 -8.76
CA LYS A 634 4.87 8.68 -7.57
C LYS A 634 5.60 9.15 -6.32
N LEU A 635 4.85 9.28 -5.22
CA LEU A 635 5.38 9.67 -3.92
C LEU A 635 4.59 8.99 -2.82
N SER A 636 5.27 8.54 -1.77
CA SER A 636 4.63 8.05 -0.55
C SER A 636 5.27 8.64 0.70
N GLU A 637 4.43 9.07 1.64
CA GLU A 637 4.89 9.70 2.89
C GLU A 637 3.85 9.55 4.01
N ILE A 638 4.31 9.63 5.27
CA ILE A 638 3.43 9.70 6.44
C ILE A 638 3.15 11.16 6.75
N ILE A 639 1.87 11.52 6.87
CA ILE A 639 1.46 12.86 7.30
C ILE A 639 0.68 12.81 8.61
N GLU A 640 0.72 13.93 9.33
CA GLU A 640 -0.17 14.20 10.45
C GLU A 640 -1.35 15.06 9.97
N ARG A 641 -2.58 14.62 10.29
CA ARG A 641 -3.80 15.38 9.99
C ARG A 641 -4.83 15.22 11.10
N ASN A 642 -5.31 16.32 11.66
CA ASN A 642 -6.33 16.34 12.71
C ASN A 642 -5.99 15.44 13.92
N GLY A 643 -4.73 15.43 14.36
CA GLY A 643 -4.26 14.58 15.45
C GLY A 643 -4.21 13.08 15.10
N LYS A 644 -4.15 12.73 13.81
CA LYS A 644 -4.06 11.35 13.31
C LYS A 644 -2.93 11.22 12.31
N TYR A 645 -2.26 10.07 12.31
CA TYR A 645 -1.24 9.74 11.31
C TYR A 645 -1.86 8.93 10.16
N TYR A 646 -1.50 9.30 8.93
CA TYR A 646 -1.88 8.60 7.71
C TYR A 646 -0.66 8.35 6.84
N ALA A 647 -0.54 7.15 6.29
CA ALA A 647 0.32 6.90 5.14
C ALA A 647 -0.43 7.35 3.87
N ILE A 648 0.20 8.17 3.06
CA ILE A 648 -0.33 8.64 1.78
C ILE A 648 0.54 8.09 0.67
N GLY A 649 -0.10 7.54 -0.36
CA GLY A 649 0.50 7.25 -1.64
C GLY A 649 -0.16 8.08 -2.74
N VAL A 650 0.65 8.62 -3.63
CA VAL A 650 0.20 9.51 -4.72
C VAL A 650 0.83 9.07 -6.04
N ARG A 651 0.02 9.08 -7.11
CA ARG A 651 0.48 8.91 -8.50
C ARG A 651 -0.15 9.94 -9.41
N CYS A 652 0.66 10.61 -10.22
CA CYS A 652 0.18 11.47 -11.30
C CYS A 652 -0.05 10.66 -12.59
N SER A 653 -1.15 10.95 -13.30
CA SER A 653 -1.50 10.31 -14.58
C SER A 653 -0.37 10.41 -15.59
N SER A 654 -0.13 9.33 -16.33
CA SER A 654 0.83 9.27 -17.44
C SER A 654 0.18 9.08 -18.80
N GLY A 655 -1.15 8.90 -18.86
CA GLY A 655 -1.85 8.55 -20.09
C GLY A 655 -1.85 7.06 -20.38
N TYR A 656 -2.50 6.69 -21.48
CA TYR A 656 -2.60 5.31 -21.95
C TYR A 656 -2.58 5.28 -23.48
N ARG A 657 -1.64 4.53 -24.07
CA ARG A 657 -1.40 4.47 -25.52
C ARG A 657 -1.22 5.87 -26.13
N GLU A 658 -2.08 6.26 -27.05
CA GLU A 658 -2.07 7.57 -27.68
C GLU A 658 -2.67 8.64 -26.76
N TYR A 659 -3.59 8.32 -25.85
CA TYR A 659 -4.28 9.28 -24.97
C TYR A 659 -3.34 9.89 -23.93
N LYS A 660 -3.33 11.23 -23.87
CA LYS A 660 -2.40 12.06 -23.07
C LYS A 660 -0.91 11.82 -23.35
N SER A 661 -0.59 11.01 -24.36
CA SER A 661 0.79 10.75 -24.79
C SER A 661 1.49 12.04 -25.23
N SER A 662 2.81 12.02 -25.44
CA SER A 662 3.53 13.17 -25.97
C SER A 662 2.97 13.72 -27.30
N ASN A 663 2.30 12.87 -28.08
CA ASN A 663 1.76 13.20 -29.39
C ASN A 663 0.29 13.67 -29.35
N ASP A 664 -0.40 13.48 -28.22
CA ASP A 664 -1.76 13.96 -28.02
C ASP A 664 -1.79 15.42 -27.56
N LYS A 665 -2.63 16.21 -28.22
CA LYS A 665 -2.85 17.63 -27.91
C LYS A 665 -3.60 17.82 -26.60
N TYR A 666 -4.44 16.87 -26.21
CA TYR A 666 -5.15 16.93 -24.95
C TYR A 666 -4.21 16.65 -23.77
N LYS A 667 -4.23 17.57 -22.79
CA LYS A 667 -3.47 17.48 -21.55
C LYS A 667 -4.41 17.74 -20.39
N ASN A 668 -4.51 16.76 -19.49
CA ASN A 668 -5.24 16.89 -18.24
C ASN A 668 -4.56 16.02 -17.19
N ASP A 669 -3.95 16.66 -16.21
CA ASP A 669 -3.20 15.98 -15.17
C ASP A 669 -4.12 15.70 -13.99
N VAL A 670 -4.34 14.40 -13.76
CA VAL A 670 -5.12 13.90 -12.63
C VAL A 670 -4.19 13.14 -11.70
N LEU A 671 -4.39 13.32 -10.41
CA LEU A 671 -3.64 12.64 -9.38
C LEU A 671 -4.55 11.71 -8.59
N SER A 672 -4.07 10.50 -8.39
CA SER A 672 -4.68 9.51 -7.51
C SER A 672 -4.01 9.53 -6.15
N PHE A 673 -4.80 9.56 -5.09
CA PHE A 673 -4.34 9.53 -3.71
C PHE A 673 -4.96 8.35 -2.97
N VAL A 674 -4.16 7.66 -2.16
CA VAL A 674 -4.63 6.61 -1.24
C VAL A 674 -4.13 6.92 0.16
N PHE A 675 -5.04 6.94 1.12
CA PHE A 675 -4.77 7.19 2.52
C PHE A 675 -4.98 5.90 3.31
N ILE A 676 -4.00 5.52 4.12
CA ILE A 676 -4.08 4.39 5.04
C ILE A 676 -3.89 4.93 6.47
N TYR A 677 -4.88 4.71 7.32
CA TYR A 677 -4.87 5.21 8.70
C TYR A 677 -3.89 4.45 9.60
N ILE A 678 -2.90 5.15 10.16
CA ILE A 678 -1.88 4.53 11.02
C ILE A 678 -2.31 4.53 12.49
N GLY A 679 -2.77 5.66 13.04
CA GLY A 679 -3.11 5.78 14.47
C GLY A 679 -3.38 7.21 14.92
N GLU A 680 -3.79 7.39 16.18
CA GLU A 680 -4.00 8.72 16.77
C GLU A 680 -2.71 9.25 17.41
N LYS A 681 -2.43 10.54 17.20
CA LYS A 681 -1.31 11.23 17.84
C LYS A 681 -1.64 11.44 19.31
N LYS A 682 -0.76 10.93 20.18
CA LYS A 682 -0.80 11.25 21.60
C LYS A 682 0.07 12.46 21.90
N ASP A 683 -0.57 13.58 22.20
CA ASP A 683 0.08 14.67 22.92
C ASP A 683 0.15 14.28 24.40
N LYS A 684 1.37 14.08 24.93
CA LYS A 684 1.73 13.73 26.32
C LYS A 684 1.99 12.25 26.63
N LEU A 685 3.02 11.68 26.02
CA LEU A 685 3.87 10.72 26.73
C LEU A 685 5.30 11.26 26.67
N ILE A 686 5.65 12.14 27.62
CA ILE A 686 7.05 12.40 27.93
C ILE A 686 7.54 11.16 28.69
N TYR A 687 7.70 10.04 27.99
CA TYR A 687 8.56 9.00 28.50
C TYR A 687 9.98 9.56 28.42
N LYS A 688 10.51 10.09 29.53
CA LYS A 688 11.95 10.24 29.67
C LYS A 688 12.53 8.84 29.55
N GLU A 689 13.12 8.54 28.40
CA GLU A 689 13.53 7.21 27.96
C GLU A 689 14.32 6.47 29.04
N SER A 690 13.98 5.22 29.37
CA SER A 690 14.92 4.28 30.01
C SER A 690 15.85 3.68 28.95
N SER A 691 16.57 4.50 28.18
CA SER A 691 17.55 3.96 27.24
C SER A 691 18.68 3.29 28.03
N THR A 692 19.02 2.05 27.67
CA THR A 692 20.16 1.33 28.26
C THR A 692 21.50 2.05 28.02
N GLU A 693 21.51 3.03 27.11
CA GLU A 693 22.61 3.99 26.96
C GLU A 693 22.93 4.74 28.27
N LYS A 694 21.96 4.92 29.16
CA LYS A 694 22.10 5.56 30.48
C LYS A 694 22.93 4.77 31.49
N PHE A 695 23.17 3.49 31.25
CA PHE A 695 24.03 2.66 32.11
C PHE A 695 25.42 2.43 31.49
N LEU A 696 25.67 2.98 30.29
CA LEU A 696 26.97 2.92 29.65
C LEU A 696 27.92 3.92 30.33
N ASN A 697 28.83 3.40 31.15
CA ASN A 697 29.89 4.21 31.74
C ASN A 697 30.88 4.64 30.64
N LYS A 698 30.57 5.70 29.88
CA LYS A 698 31.51 6.30 28.91
C LYS A 698 32.76 6.88 29.60
N ASN A 699 32.71 7.10 30.92
CA ASN A 699 33.84 7.55 31.73
C ASN A 699 34.41 6.42 32.60
N THR A 700 35.10 5.47 31.98
CA THR A 700 35.97 4.49 32.66
C THR A 700 37.24 5.13 33.29
N ASN A 701 37.42 6.45 33.17
CA ASN A 701 38.67 7.14 33.53
C ASN A 701 38.65 7.90 34.87
N LYS A 702 37.53 8.00 35.61
CA LYS A 702 37.59 8.56 36.98
C LYS A 702 38.15 7.51 37.94
N LYS A 703 39.40 7.69 38.36
CA LYS A 703 40.01 6.87 39.42
C LYS A 703 39.18 7.04 40.70
N PHE A 704 38.63 5.94 41.20
CA PHE A 704 38.07 5.89 42.55
C PHE A 704 39.24 6.07 43.54
N ASP A 705 39.26 7.21 44.22
CA ASP A 705 40.22 7.53 45.28
C ASP A 705 39.51 7.51 46.65
N GLU A 706 40.27 7.56 47.75
CA GLU A 706 39.71 7.60 49.12
C GLU A 706 38.78 8.79 49.37
N ASN A 707 38.82 9.83 48.52
CA ASN A 707 38.05 11.06 48.62
C ASN A 707 36.84 11.10 47.68
N SER A 708 36.53 9.99 47.02
CA SER A 708 35.41 9.82 46.11
C SER A 708 34.26 9.02 46.76
N VAL A 709 33.04 9.26 46.28
CA VAL A 709 31.83 8.55 46.69
C VAL A 709 31.10 8.10 45.43
N GLU A 710 30.58 6.88 45.47
CA GLU A 710 29.70 6.36 44.43
C GLU A 710 28.25 6.62 44.80
N LEU A 711 27.54 7.26 43.88
CA LEU A 711 26.13 7.60 44.02
C LEU A 711 25.29 6.75 43.07
N ALA A 712 24.32 6.07 43.64
CA ALA A 712 23.26 5.39 42.92
C ALA A 712 22.19 6.41 42.55
N THR A 713 22.02 6.69 41.25
CA THR A 713 21.09 7.70 40.76
C THR A 713 19.82 7.10 40.20
N PHE A 714 18.70 7.82 40.30
CA PHE A 714 17.39 7.40 39.83
C PHE A 714 16.43 8.60 39.69
N TYR A 715 15.32 8.40 38.99
CA TYR A 715 14.24 9.38 38.89
C TYR A 715 13.00 8.96 39.68
N LEU A 716 12.34 9.94 40.27
CA LEU A 716 10.93 9.87 40.64
C LEU A 716 10.20 10.99 39.88
N GLY A 717 9.46 10.61 38.84
CA GLY A 717 8.85 11.55 37.89
C GLY A 717 9.90 12.44 37.24
N ASN A 718 9.82 13.75 37.50
CA ASN A 718 10.77 14.71 36.94
C ASN A 718 11.98 15.00 37.84
N LYS A 719 12.01 14.48 39.06
CA LYS A 719 13.10 14.73 40.03
C LYS A 719 14.24 13.74 39.86
N PHE A 720 15.46 14.26 39.67
CA PHE A 720 16.69 13.46 39.66
C PHE A 720 17.24 13.32 41.08
N LEU A 721 17.30 12.09 41.58
CA LEU A 721 17.62 11.74 42.95
C LEU A 721 18.88 10.87 42.99
N ALA A 722 19.61 10.94 44.10
CA ALA A 722 20.80 10.15 44.34
C ALA A 722 20.90 9.67 45.78
N VAL A 723 21.48 8.48 45.97
CA VAL A 723 21.79 7.89 47.28
C VAL A 723 23.19 7.31 47.26
N GLU A 724 23.90 7.31 48.38
CA GLU A 724 25.19 6.61 48.47
C GLU A 724 25.02 5.12 48.17
N ALA A 725 25.76 4.61 47.18
CA ALA A 725 25.64 3.23 46.68
C ALA A 725 25.90 2.19 47.77
N SER A 726 26.64 2.53 48.83
CA SER A 726 26.85 1.66 49.99
C SER A 726 25.57 1.33 50.76
N ASN A 727 24.57 2.20 50.72
CA ASN A 727 23.33 2.08 51.49
C ASN A 727 22.21 1.41 50.68
N VAL A 728 22.47 1.09 49.41
CA VAL A 728 21.51 0.41 48.52
C VAL A 728 21.73 -1.09 48.60
N ILE A 729 20.71 -1.88 48.89
CA ILE A 729 20.78 -3.34 48.88
C ILE A 729 20.73 -3.85 47.44
N GLU A 730 19.61 -3.61 46.76
CA GLU A 730 19.35 -3.91 45.36
C GLU A 730 18.07 -3.19 44.91
N SER A 731 17.81 -3.18 43.61
CA SER A 731 16.51 -2.83 43.04
C SER A 731 15.76 -4.09 42.58
N VAL A 732 14.46 -4.11 42.86
CA VAL A 732 13.52 -5.15 42.44
C VAL A 732 12.39 -4.54 41.64
N GLY A 733 11.67 -5.36 40.87
CA GLY A 733 10.52 -4.88 40.12
C GLY A 733 9.26 -4.72 40.95
N ILE A 734 8.40 -3.81 40.52
CA ILE A 734 7.12 -3.52 41.16
C ILE A 734 6.22 -4.76 41.29
N GLU A 735 6.37 -5.73 40.38
CA GLU A 735 5.67 -7.01 40.41
C GLU A 735 5.98 -7.89 41.64
N GLN A 736 7.03 -7.59 42.39
CA GLN A 736 7.36 -8.27 43.66
C GLN A 736 6.67 -7.65 44.88
N LEU A 737 6.01 -6.51 44.71
CA LEU A 737 5.25 -5.87 45.78
C LEU A 737 4.03 -6.72 46.13
N GLN A 738 3.95 -7.13 47.40
CA GLN A 738 2.74 -7.71 47.96
C GLN A 738 1.95 -6.60 48.64
N GLU A 739 0.88 -6.17 47.97
CA GLU A 739 -0.07 -5.20 48.51
C GLU A 739 -0.87 -5.84 49.65
N SER A 740 -0.99 -5.15 50.78
CA SER A 740 -1.87 -5.57 51.86
C SER A 740 -3.33 -5.22 51.53
N ILE A 741 -4.23 -6.14 51.86
CA ILE A 741 -5.66 -6.04 51.56
C ILE A 741 -6.25 -4.89 52.39
N GLU A 742 -6.73 -3.84 51.71
CA GLU A 742 -7.42 -2.64 52.24
C GLU A 742 -6.57 -1.55 52.94
N MET A 743 -5.73 -0.84 52.17
CA MET A 743 -5.16 0.44 52.61
C MET A 743 -5.65 1.63 51.76
N ASP A 744 -5.82 2.78 52.41
CA ASP A 744 -6.10 4.06 51.73
C ASP A 744 -5.00 4.35 50.70
N LYS A 745 -5.40 4.75 49.48
CA LYS A 745 -4.48 5.14 48.41
C LYS A 745 -3.56 6.30 48.80
N LYS A 746 -3.92 7.08 49.82
CA LYS A 746 -3.11 8.18 50.37
C LYS A 746 -2.08 7.75 51.42
N ASN A 747 -2.02 6.48 51.80
CA ASN A 747 -0.99 6.01 52.72
C ASN A 747 0.38 5.96 52.03
N HIS A 748 1.42 6.44 52.70
CA HIS A 748 2.80 6.36 52.26
C HIS A 748 3.31 4.91 52.23
N PHE A 749 2.78 4.02 53.07
CA PHE A 749 3.06 2.59 52.98
C PHE A 749 2.24 1.99 51.82
N LYS A 750 2.86 1.17 50.96
CA LYS A 750 2.19 0.53 49.80
C LYS A 750 2.18 -1.00 49.84
N GLY A 751 2.97 -1.62 50.71
CA GLY A 751 3.04 -3.07 50.84
C GLY A 751 4.43 -3.55 51.23
N MET A 752 4.70 -4.84 51.06
CA MET A 752 5.98 -5.44 51.43
C MET A 752 6.59 -6.24 50.28
N VAL A 753 7.91 -6.34 50.26
CA VAL A 753 8.66 -7.23 49.36
C VAL A 753 9.38 -8.30 50.18
N LEU A 754 9.31 -9.56 49.75
CA LEU A 754 10.08 -10.65 50.33
C LEU A 754 11.47 -10.74 49.69
N HIS A 755 12.51 -10.33 50.42
CA HIS A 755 13.90 -10.42 49.99
C HIS A 755 14.71 -11.29 50.97
N LYS A 756 15.32 -12.39 50.48
CA LYS A 756 16.15 -13.33 51.26
C LYS A 756 15.50 -13.73 52.61
N GLU A 757 14.25 -14.17 52.55
CA GLU A 757 13.42 -14.58 53.72
C GLU A 757 13.02 -13.45 54.68
N ARG A 758 13.22 -12.18 54.29
CA ARG A 758 12.80 -11.01 55.08
C ARG A 758 11.76 -10.19 54.33
N LEU A 759 10.75 -9.72 55.05
CA LEU A 759 9.77 -8.77 54.51
C LEU A 759 10.30 -7.35 54.72
N ILE A 760 10.40 -6.58 53.65
CA ILE A 760 10.83 -5.18 53.66
C ILE A 760 9.64 -4.31 53.29
N SER A 761 9.37 -3.30 54.12
CA SER A 761 8.29 -2.34 53.89
C SER A 761 8.61 -1.41 52.72
N VAL A 762 7.67 -1.25 51.79
CA VAL A 762 7.81 -0.38 50.63
C VAL A 762 6.97 0.89 50.82
N LEU A 763 7.62 2.02 50.56
CA LEU A 763 7.09 3.35 50.76
C LEU A 763 7.00 4.12 49.45
N ASP A 764 6.02 5.00 49.42
CA ASP A 764 5.79 6.00 48.41
C ASP A 764 6.19 7.38 48.94
N ILE A 765 7.20 7.98 48.33
CA ILE A 765 7.73 9.28 48.75
C ILE A 765 7.28 10.44 47.85
N ARG A 766 6.31 10.22 46.95
CA ARG A 766 5.80 11.24 46.01
C ARG A 766 5.28 12.48 46.72
N ASP A 767 4.52 12.28 47.81
CA ASP A 767 3.95 13.37 48.61
C ASP A 767 5.03 14.23 49.28
N PHE A 768 6.14 13.63 49.72
CA PHE A 768 7.28 14.36 50.31
C PHE A 768 8.10 15.16 49.29
N LEU A 769 8.06 14.78 48.02
CA LEU A 769 8.77 15.44 46.92
C LEU A 769 7.88 16.37 46.09
N ASN A 770 6.57 16.41 46.40
CA ASN A 770 5.55 17.21 45.75
C ASN A 770 5.48 16.96 44.22
N GLU A 771 5.50 15.68 43.81
CA GLU A 771 5.42 15.25 42.42
C GLU A 771 4.10 14.51 42.14
N GLU A 772 3.31 15.01 41.18
CA GLU A 772 2.08 14.37 40.72
C GLU A 772 2.39 13.38 39.58
N ILE A 773 2.67 12.13 39.96
CA ILE A 773 2.99 11.01 39.06
C ILE A 773 1.92 9.93 39.20
N LYS A 774 1.47 9.32 38.10
CA LYS A 774 0.47 8.25 38.17
C LYS A 774 1.09 6.93 38.63
N ASP A 775 0.31 6.07 39.29
CA ASP A 775 0.79 4.78 39.80
C ASP A 775 1.39 3.86 38.73
N ASN A 776 0.97 4.01 37.47
CA ASN A 776 1.47 3.25 36.32
C ASN A 776 2.79 3.79 35.74
N GLU A 777 3.41 4.79 36.37
CA GLU A 777 4.70 5.39 35.98
C GLU A 777 5.83 5.06 36.97
N VAL A 778 5.59 4.11 37.88
CA VAL A 778 6.53 3.63 38.89
C VAL A 778 6.81 2.15 38.63
N ASP A 779 7.96 1.85 38.05
CA ASP A 779 8.27 0.50 37.57
C ASP A 779 9.26 -0.27 38.46
N ASN A 780 9.89 0.41 39.43
CA ASN A 780 10.98 -0.15 40.22
C ASN A 780 10.84 0.17 41.71
N ILE A 781 11.38 -0.72 42.54
CA ILE A 781 11.54 -0.55 43.99
C ILE A 781 13.04 -0.59 44.29
N ILE A 782 13.56 0.40 45.00
CA ILE A 782 14.94 0.37 45.51
C ILE A 782 14.89 0.03 46.99
N LEU A 783 15.61 -1.02 47.38
CA LEU A 783 15.74 -1.46 48.76
C LEU A 783 17.01 -0.84 49.37
N PHE A 784 16.86 -0.23 50.55
CA PHE A 784 17.93 0.45 51.26
C PHE A 784 18.19 -0.18 52.63
N GLU A 785 19.43 -0.06 53.10
CA GLU A 785 19.89 -0.40 54.44
C GLU A 785 20.49 0.88 55.05
N TYR A 786 19.87 1.41 56.11
CA TYR A 786 20.27 2.69 56.70
C TYR A 786 20.95 2.58 58.07
N ASP A 787 20.96 1.39 58.66
CA ASP A 787 21.73 1.08 59.88
C ASP A 787 22.54 -0.22 59.70
N LYS A 788 23.86 -0.10 59.79
CA LYS A 788 24.79 -1.24 59.65
C LYS A 788 24.84 -2.12 60.90
N ASP A 789 24.50 -1.57 62.06
CA ASP A 789 24.58 -2.26 63.35
C ASP A 789 23.28 -3.01 63.70
N ASN A 790 22.17 -2.70 63.00
CA ASN A 790 20.86 -3.27 63.27
C ASN A 790 20.19 -3.83 61.99
N LYS A 791 20.37 -5.14 61.77
CA LYS A 791 19.93 -5.90 60.56
C LYS A 791 18.42 -5.89 60.26
N GLY A 792 17.60 -5.25 61.10
CA GLY A 792 16.14 -5.14 60.94
C GLY A 792 15.65 -3.86 60.24
N HIS A 793 16.53 -2.89 59.98
CA HIS A 793 16.17 -1.56 59.48
C HIS A 793 16.43 -1.44 57.97
N CYS A 794 15.56 -2.07 57.18
CA CYS A 794 15.56 -1.95 55.72
C CYS A 794 14.25 -1.30 55.25
N VAL A 795 14.34 -0.47 54.20
CA VAL A 795 13.17 0.20 53.63
C VAL A 795 13.23 0.17 52.10
N GLY A 796 12.09 -0.04 51.47
CA GLY A 796 11.93 0.04 50.02
C GLY A 796 11.29 1.36 49.60
N ILE A 797 11.70 1.92 48.48
CA ILE A 797 11.08 3.13 47.91
C ILE A 797 10.68 2.87 46.47
N LEU A 798 9.48 3.31 46.13
CA LEU A 798 8.94 3.37 44.77
C LEU A 798 9.67 4.42 43.92
N VAL A 799 10.18 4.04 42.76
CA VAL A 799 10.87 4.93 41.82
C VAL A 799 10.44 4.72 40.38
N SER A 800 10.52 5.78 39.57
CA SER A 800 10.11 5.74 38.15
C SER A 800 11.15 5.03 37.29
N SER A 801 12.42 5.45 37.35
CA SER A 801 13.49 4.83 36.56
C SER A 801 14.82 4.80 37.30
N LEU A 802 15.62 3.77 37.03
CA LEU A 802 17.01 3.68 37.48
C LEU A 802 17.93 4.41 36.50
N GLU A 803 19.02 4.99 37.00
CA GLU A 803 20.03 5.70 36.20
C GLU A 803 21.45 5.18 36.56
N SER A 804 22.50 5.81 36.04
CA SER A 804 23.90 5.38 36.24
C SER A 804 24.34 5.36 37.71
N ILE A 805 25.44 4.62 37.97
CA ILE A 805 26.19 4.75 39.22
C ILE A 805 27.37 5.68 38.99
N SER A 806 27.29 6.85 39.59
CA SER A 806 28.19 7.98 39.33
C SER A 806 29.28 8.07 40.37
N VAL A 807 30.53 8.30 39.94
CA VAL A 807 31.65 8.59 40.85
C VAL A 807 31.83 10.11 40.94
N VAL A 808 31.63 10.65 42.14
CA VAL A 808 31.78 12.08 42.46
C VAL A 808 32.82 12.28 43.56
N GLN A 809 33.45 13.44 43.61
CA GLN A 809 34.32 13.78 44.74
C GLN A 809 33.47 14.24 45.92
N ARG A 810 33.88 13.94 47.15
CA ARG A 810 33.17 14.44 48.35
C ARG A 810 33.07 15.96 48.38
N SER A 811 34.03 16.65 47.78
CA SER A 811 34.05 18.12 47.64
C SER A 811 32.99 18.70 46.72
N SER A 812 32.44 17.91 45.78
CA SER A 812 31.39 18.38 44.87
C SER A 812 29.98 18.22 45.44
N ILE A 813 29.84 17.60 46.62
CA ILE A 813 28.56 17.46 47.34
C ILE A 813 28.35 18.74 48.17
N GLN A 814 27.36 19.54 47.78
CA GLN A 814 26.99 20.76 48.47
C GLN A 814 25.88 20.48 49.47
N ASN A 815 26.18 20.59 50.77
CA ASN A 815 25.16 20.42 51.81
C ASN A 815 24.23 21.63 51.83
N ILE A 816 22.93 21.36 51.91
CA ILE A 816 21.93 22.41 52.08
C ILE A 816 21.85 22.75 53.57
N GLU A 817 21.98 24.03 53.92
CA GLU A 817 21.91 24.44 55.33
C GLU A 817 20.49 24.21 55.87
N SER A 818 20.41 23.64 57.08
CA SER A 818 19.17 23.11 57.67
C SER A 818 18.07 24.15 57.92
N HIS A 819 18.36 25.44 57.82
CA HIS A 819 17.37 26.52 57.97
C HIS A 819 16.68 26.93 56.66
N PHE A 820 17.21 26.53 55.50
CA PHE A 820 16.54 26.71 54.19
C PHE A 820 15.56 25.56 53.88
N LEU A 821 15.69 24.44 54.58
CA LEU A 821 14.88 23.25 54.44
C LEU A 821 13.80 23.26 55.53
N GLY A 822 12.52 23.31 55.16
CA GLY A 822 11.42 23.10 56.11
C GLY A 822 11.52 21.72 56.77
N SER A 823 10.87 21.54 57.92
CA SER A 823 10.90 20.33 58.77
C SER A 823 10.23 19.08 58.16
N GLY A 824 10.46 18.80 56.88
CA GLY A 824 9.89 17.65 56.16
C GLY A 824 10.59 17.30 54.84
N THR A 825 11.69 17.97 54.47
CA THR A 825 12.41 17.64 53.22
C THR A 825 13.39 16.49 53.42
N LEU A 826 13.21 15.42 52.64
CA LEU A 826 14.05 14.22 52.59
C LEU A 826 15.44 14.45 51.94
N ILE A 827 15.70 15.66 51.44
CA ILE A 827 16.92 16.01 50.70
C ILE A 827 17.96 16.61 51.66
N LYS A 828 19.20 16.11 51.58
CA LYS A 828 20.33 16.52 52.41
C LYS A 828 21.29 17.47 51.70
N SER A 829 21.55 17.18 50.43
CA SER A 829 22.63 17.80 49.66
C SER A 829 22.27 17.85 48.19
N LEU A 830 22.93 18.71 47.44
CA LEU A 830 22.90 18.73 45.97
C LEU A 830 24.27 18.30 45.46
N VAL A 831 24.28 17.58 44.34
CA VAL A 831 25.51 17.16 43.69
C VAL A 831 25.37 17.33 42.19
N ASP A 832 26.38 17.94 41.57
CA ASP A 832 26.47 18.02 40.12
C ASP A 832 27.09 16.73 39.57
N ILE A 833 26.34 16.03 38.73
CA ILE A 833 26.73 14.79 38.08
C ILE A 833 26.93 15.07 36.60
N ASN A 834 28.12 14.76 36.10
CA ASN A 834 28.48 14.92 34.69
C ASN A 834 29.11 13.62 34.18
N ASP A 835 28.26 12.66 33.83
CA ASP A 835 28.68 11.35 33.34
C ASP A 835 28.58 11.21 31.80
N PHE A 836 27.78 12.06 31.15
CA PHE A 836 27.49 11.98 29.70
C PHE A 836 27.86 13.24 28.91
N GLY A 837 28.59 14.19 29.51
CA GLY A 837 28.90 15.49 28.88
C GLY A 837 27.83 16.56 29.12
N GLU A 838 26.71 16.19 29.72
CA GLU A 838 25.70 17.10 30.26
C GLU A 838 25.75 17.09 31.80
N SER A 839 25.77 18.27 32.41
CA SER A 839 25.71 18.46 33.86
C SER A 839 24.25 18.37 34.32
N GLN A 840 23.99 17.46 35.26
CA GLN A 840 22.69 17.29 35.90
C GLN A 840 22.84 17.36 37.41
N VAL A 841 22.01 18.19 38.05
CA VAL A 841 22.01 18.34 39.51
C VAL A 841 21.12 17.26 40.12
N ALA A 842 21.72 16.31 40.83
CA ALA A 842 21.00 15.30 41.60
C ALA A 842 20.76 15.76 43.04
N MET A 843 19.58 15.45 43.57
CA MET A 843 19.23 15.70 44.96
C MET A 843 19.56 14.46 45.80
N LEU A 844 20.48 14.61 46.76
CA LEU A 844 20.94 13.52 47.62
C LEU A 844 19.93 13.27 48.75
N LEU A 845 19.34 12.08 48.78
CA LEU A 845 18.35 11.70 49.78
C LEU A 845 19.00 11.24 51.09
N ASP A 846 18.43 11.65 52.21
CA ASP A 846 18.78 11.14 53.54
C ASP A 846 17.85 9.99 53.94
N ILE A 847 18.34 8.76 53.80
CA ILE A 847 17.54 7.56 54.06
C ILE A 847 17.13 7.48 55.54
N LYS A 848 17.95 8.01 56.47
CA LYS A 848 17.61 7.98 57.91
C LYS A 848 16.42 8.88 58.22
N LYS A 849 16.33 10.04 57.56
CA LYS A 849 15.19 10.95 57.70
C LYS A 849 13.89 10.38 57.15
N ILE A 850 13.94 9.39 56.27
CA ILE A 850 12.72 8.74 55.75
C ILE A 850 12.02 8.00 56.89
N ASP A 851 12.77 7.23 57.68
CA ASP A 851 12.24 6.50 58.83
C ASP A 851 11.80 7.44 59.97
N GLU A 852 12.61 8.46 60.27
CA GLU A 852 12.33 9.46 61.32
C GLU A 852 11.06 10.29 61.00
N ASN A 853 10.89 10.78 59.77
CA ASN A 853 9.70 11.56 59.39
C ASN A 853 8.41 10.71 59.30
N LEU A 854 8.54 9.39 59.15
CA LEU A 854 7.40 8.46 59.14
C LEU A 854 7.02 8.01 60.54
N THR A 855 7.98 7.94 61.48
CA THR A 855 7.69 7.69 62.90
C THR A 855 7.12 8.92 63.60
N GLU A 856 7.42 10.15 63.15
CA GLU A 856 6.84 11.38 63.71
C GLU A 856 5.44 11.73 63.19
N ASN A 857 5.01 11.20 62.04
CA ASN A 857 3.69 11.43 61.43
C ASN A 857 2.68 10.27 61.62
N LEU A 858 2.96 9.31 62.52
CA LEU A 858 2.05 8.24 62.92
C LEU A 858 1.28 8.57 64.21
#